data_AF-A0A8J8NAG4-F1
#
_entry.id   AF-A0A8J8NAG4-F1
#
_cell.length_a   1.000
_cell.length_b   1.000
_cell.length_c   1.000
_cell.angle_alpha   90.00
_cell.angle_beta   90.00
_cell.angle_gamma   90.00
#
_symmetry.space_group_name_H-M   'P 1'
#
loop_
_entity.id
_entity.type
_entity.pdbx_description
1 polymer ?
#
loop_
_entity_poly.entity_id
_entity_poly.type
_entity_poly.pdbx_seq_one_letter_code
_entity_poly.pdbx_strand_id
1 'polypeptide(L)'
;MTVWSLLNCSNVFPRKRQHRESPTCSKEMYLSRINKAVKVVPIPRFSISSLVTTEISESILCSECIKRSSTESSSMSVATNAGTRVCKTSMAIREATSPAACPPIPSATAINCGETNPESSFPCRTKPMAERAVVSKKCALIVPRVTVQPSKVKIYAHRGSSIHHPELTMAAYIAAIEDGADGFECDVRITKDNQLVLWHDADMERICGHSARIADTTLSEIKDVYPEAITLEDLLILARDNKKDLAIETKHPVPTGSEVEKKVLELLNQEKAFADTYIMSFSWLALEKVRLISPQQKTVALLNKRFNGLMRRFTSAGAIGPSISTLRERPELSRDERNLFVWTVDDAHDMRFCADRGVDVLITNTPSYARSVLGYHQQVSTYAYLGPKGTFTEAALKKITSSNDRLMPYANVTAALDAVRLGKAHFALVPIENSVEGVVARTLDELATGEPLTIVGEVTLPVSFALMVKGDTKEILRIATHPHAEAQCRNYVATNYPDAELIATASTAAAAEAISRGEFDAAIAAPVAAAHYGLRVIADNIGDNVGAITRFILVSKPGTIPKNTGFDRTSLAVFIGIDHAGALLDILTEFAKRDVNLTFIQSRPTGLELGHYHFIIDAEGHIADTSVKEAVESLRAICEDIRFLGSYPREKASK
;
A
#
# COMPACT_ATOMS: atom_id res chain seq x y z
N MET A 1 19.04 60.53 34.02
CA MET A 1 20.34 60.39 33.34
C MET A 1 20.07 59.69 32.00
N THR A 2 20.00 60.43 30.89
CA THR A 2 21.11 60.70 29.94
C THR A 2 21.19 59.57 28.88
N VAL A 3 20.52 59.64 27.70
CA VAL A 3 20.87 60.41 26.45
C VAL A 3 22.05 59.73 25.71
N TRP A 4 22.11 59.46 24.38
CA TRP A 4 21.28 59.65 23.16
C TRP A 4 21.83 58.70 22.02
N SER A 5 21.42 58.63 20.74
CA SER A 5 20.38 59.27 19.90
C SER A 5 20.15 58.53 18.55
N LEU A 6 18.87 58.36 18.15
CA LEU A 6 18.24 58.73 16.86
C LEU A 6 18.93 58.49 15.49
N LEU A 7 18.16 57.91 14.57
CA LEU A 7 17.58 58.70 13.47
C LEU A 7 16.22 58.13 13.02
N ASN A 8 15.26 59.03 12.83
CA ASN A 8 13.86 58.74 12.54
C ASN A 8 13.38 59.77 11.51
N CYS A 9 12.48 59.41 10.59
CA CYS A 9 11.76 60.41 9.80
C CYS A 9 10.40 59.89 9.34
N SER A 10 9.34 60.59 9.76
CA SER A 10 7.93 60.39 9.37
C SER A 10 7.34 61.75 9.03
N ASN A 11 6.27 61.80 8.20
CA ASN A 11 5.28 62.88 7.95
C ASN A 11 4.87 62.89 6.44
N VAL A 12 3.65 63.25 5.99
CA VAL A 12 2.39 63.70 6.63
C VAL A 12 1.17 63.48 5.68
N PHE A 13 -0.06 63.54 6.22
CA PHE A 13 -1.41 63.48 5.58
C PHE A 13 -1.75 64.67 4.61
N PRO A 14 -3.02 64.94 4.17
CA PRO A 14 -3.96 64.18 3.31
C PRO A 14 -4.64 65.06 2.20
N ARG A 15 -5.55 64.51 1.35
CA ARG A 15 -6.77 65.25 0.89
C ARG A 15 -7.87 64.39 0.22
N LYS A 16 -9.13 64.81 0.43
CA LYS A 16 -10.37 64.29 -0.22
C LYS A 16 -10.67 65.05 -1.53
N ARG A 17 -11.33 64.41 -2.51
CA ARG A 17 -12.72 64.71 -2.96
C ARG A 17 -13.10 64.06 -4.32
N GLN A 18 -14.30 63.46 -4.35
CA GLN A 18 -15.32 63.48 -5.44
C GLN A 18 -14.94 62.91 -6.83
N HIS A 19 -15.84 62.37 -7.67
CA HIS A 19 -17.32 62.30 -7.67
C HIS A 19 -17.81 61.00 -8.36
N ARG A 20 -19.11 60.66 -8.18
CA ARG A 20 -20.10 60.11 -9.15
C ARG A 20 -19.60 59.50 -10.49
N GLU A 21 -20.19 58.45 -11.07
CA GLU A 21 -21.55 57.90 -10.96
C GLU A 21 -21.58 56.44 -11.50
N SER A 22 -22.58 55.66 -11.09
CA SER A 22 -22.98 54.35 -11.67
C SER A 22 -23.95 54.56 -12.87
N PRO A 23 -24.65 53.56 -13.49
CA PRO A 23 -24.68 52.10 -13.27
C PRO A 23 -24.78 51.21 -14.56
N THR A 24 -24.85 49.87 -14.39
CA THR A 24 -25.47 48.86 -15.32
C THR A 24 -24.84 48.70 -16.73
N CYS A 25 -25.04 47.63 -17.51
CA CYS A 25 -26.06 46.56 -17.47
C CYS A 25 -25.55 45.20 -18.00
N SER A 26 -26.33 44.17 -17.70
CA SER A 26 -26.23 42.72 -17.99
C SER A 26 -26.17 42.25 -19.45
N LYS A 27 -25.98 40.92 -19.59
CA LYS A 27 -26.31 39.99 -20.70
C LYS A 27 -25.22 39.78 -21.77
N GLU A 28 -25.10 38.64 -22.44
CA GLU A 28 -25.41 37.20 -22.24
C GLU A 28 -25.13 36.53 -23.61
N MET A 29 -24.49 35.36 -23.61
CA MET A 29 -24.69 34.26 -24.57
C MET A 29 -24.23 34.33 -26.06
N TYR A 30 -23.97 33.09 -26.55
CA TYR A 30 -23.86 32.56 -27.92
C TYR A 30 -22.48 32.36 -28.62
N LEU A 31 -21.99 31.11 -28.51
CA LEU A 31 -21.51 30.19 -29.57
C LEU A 31 -20.97 30.81 -30.89
N SER A 32 -19.76 30.50 -31.37
CA SER A 32 -19.47 29.20 -32.04
C SER A 32 -18.04 29.13 -32.65
N ARG A 33 -17.66 27.94 -33.15
CA ARG A 33 -16.31 27.54 -33.64
C ARG A 33 -15.85 28.25 -34.92
N ILE A 34 -14.54 28.57 -35.00
CA ILE A 34 -13.74 28.45 -36.25
C ILE A 34 -12.33 27.90 -35.91
N ASN A 35 -11.90 26.85 -36.62
CA ASN A 35 -10.52 26.33 -36.61
C ASN A 35 -9.58 27.15 -37.49
N LYS A 36 -8.32 27.34 -37.08
CA LYS A 36 -7.18 27.43 -38.02
C LYS A 36 -5.85 27.07 -37.36
N ALA A 37 -5.02 26.34 -38.10
CA ALA A 37 -3.75 25.79 -37.64
C ALA A 37 -2.61 26.81 -37.65
N VAL A 38 -1.62 26.62 -36.77
CA VAL A 38 -0.30 27.25 -36.85
C VAL A 38 0.77 26.17 -36.84
N LYS A 39 1.61 26.14 -37.88
CA LYS A 39 2.83 25.32 -37.95
C LYS A 39 3.92 25.98 -37.09
N VAL A 40 4.63 25.18 -36.30
CA VAL A 40 5.91 25.57 -35.70
C VAL A 40 7.05 24.99 -36.54
N VAL A 41 8.07 25.79 -36.85
CA VAL A 41 9.23 25.42 -37.66
C VAL A 41 10.50 25.43 -36.78
N PRO A 42 11.35 24.38 -36.77
CA PRO A 42 12.57 24.32 -35.94
C PRO A 42 13.88 24.30 -36.75
N ILE A 43 14.86 25.15 -36.42
CA ILE A 43 16.21 25.21 -37.06
C ILE A 43 17.22 25.89 -36.07
N PRO A 44 18.54 25.58 -36.02
CA PRO A 44 19.22 24.26 -35.96
C PRO A 44 20.32 24.17 -34.86
N ARG A 45 21.04 23.03 -34.81
CA ARG A 45 22.36 22.87 -34.17
C ARG A 45 23.49 23.51 -35.00
N PHE A 46 24.64 23.78 -34.36
CA PHE A 46 25.93 23.96 -35.04
C PHE A 46 27.05 23.13 -34.41
N SER A 47 28.01 22.75 -35.24
CA SER A 47 29.27 22.06 -34.92
C SER A 47 30.27 22.41 -36.03
N ILE A 48 31.54 22.68 -35.70
CA ILE A 48 32.77 22.38 -36.49
C ILE A 48 34.00 22.93 -35.72
N SER A 49 35.17 22.36 -36.01
CA SER A 49 36.45 22.46 -35.28
C SER A 49 37.43 23.52 -35.82
N SER A 50 38.53 23.74 -35.06
CA SER A 50 39.90 24.10 -35.52
C SER A 50 40.10 25.53 -36.12
N LEU A 51 41.23 26.25 -36.00
CA LEU A 51 42.66 25.99 -35.70
C LEU A 51 43.33 27.26 -35.05
N VAL A 52 44.52 27.10 -34.41
CA VAL A 52 45.74 27.99 -34.46
C VAL A 52 45.67 29.45 -33.89
N THR A 53 46.67 30.08 -33.22
CA THR A 53 47.92 29.72 -32.47
C THR A 53 48.39 30.93 -31.63
N THR A 54 49.24 30.68 -30.60
CA THR A 54 50.35 31.54 -30.08
C THR A 54 50.16 33.01 -29.65
N GLU A 55 50.43 33.25 -28.35
CA GLU A 55 51.35 34.26 -27.76
C GLU A 55 51.55 33.82 -26.29
N ILE A 56 52.67 33.24 -25.84
CA ILE A 56 54.01 33.79 -25.55
C ILE A 56 54.00 35.03 -24.63
N SER A 57 54.24 34.82 -23.33
CA SER A 57 55.29 35.53 -22.59
C SER A 57 55.73 34.72 -21.36
N GLU A 58 57.04 34.59 -21.18
CA GLU A 58 57.68 33.88 -20.06
C GLU A 58 58.27 34.86 -19.04
N SER A 59 58.37 34.43 -17.77
CA SER A 59 59.55 34.66 -16.91
C SER A 59 59.50 33.66 -15.74
N ILE A 60 60.32 32.62 -15.77
CA ILE A 60 61.65 32.54 -15.10
C ILE A 60 61.49 32.53 -13.56
N LEU A 61 61.44 31.35 -12.93
CA LEU A 61 62.60 30.57 -12.40
C LEU A 61 63.45 31.30 -11.36
N CYS A 62 63.48 30.81 -10.11
CA CYS A 62 64.70 30.14 -9.60
C CYS A 62 64.55 29.39 -8.24
N SER A 63 65.09 28.17 -8.25
CA SER A 63 65.90 27.45 -7.23
C SER A 63 65.45 27.19 -5.78
N GLU A 64 65.78 25.96 -5.38
CA GLU A 64 65.78 25.40 -4.02
C GLU A 64 66.91 25.96 -3.15
N CYS A 65 66.70 26.01 -1.82
CA CYS A 65 67.49 25.30 -0.79
C CYS A 65 67.43 26.01 0.58
N ILE A 66 67.10 25.27 1.64
CA ILE A 66 68.02 24.97 2.77
C ILE A 66 67.32 24.06 3.79
N LYS A 67 68.10 23.14 4.38
CA LYS A 67 67.69 22.17 5.40
C LYS A 67 67.78 22.78 6.82
N ARG A 68 67.17 22.03 7.77
CA ARG A 68 67.59 21.78 9.16
C ARG A 68 67.05 22.66 10.32
N SER A 69 66.25 21.97 11.14
CA SER A 69 66.41 21.74 12.59
C SER A 69 66.20 22.85 13.63
N SER A 70 65.13 22.68 14.39
CA SER A 70 65.09 22.56 15.87
C SER A 70 63.77 21.82 16.19
N THR A 71 63.64 20.70 16.92
CA THR A 71 64.19 20.15 18.18
C THR A 71 63.86 20.91 19.45
N GLU A 72 63.42 20.14 20.46
CA GLU A 72 63.07 20.48 21.85
C GLU A 72 61.68 21.13 22.05
N SER A 73 60.74 20.45 22.71
CA SER A 73 60.54 20.27 24.18
C SER A 73 59.73 21.45 24.78
N SER A 74 58.92 21.34 25.84
CA SER A 74 58.75 20.32 26.88
C SER A 74 57.30 20.28 27.41
N SER A 75 57.00 19.27 28.22
CA SER A 75 55.82 19.15 29.09
C SER A 75 55.57 20.34 30.03
N MET A 76 54.32 20.56 30.46
CA MET A 76 54.05 20.80 31.89
C MET A 76 52.62 20.41 32.32
N SER A 77 52.53 19.92 33.55
CA SER A 77 51.32 19.46 34.24
C SER A 77 51.06 20.29 35.50
N VAL A 78 49.79 20.58 35.81
CA VAL A 78 49.29 21.04 37.13
C VAL A 78 47.84 20.51 37.21
N ALA A 79 47.48 19.48 37.98
CA ALA A 79 47.51 19.31 39.44
C ALA A 79 46.34 19.99 40.19
N THR A 80 45.40 19.11 40.61
CA THR A 80 44.81 19.00 41.96
C THR A 80 43.86 20.07 42.52
N ASN A 81 42.67 19.63 42.97
CA ASN A 81 42.44 19.50 44.41
C ASN A 81 41.35 18.47 44.79
N ALA A 82 41.37 18.00 46.03
CA ALA A 82 40.55 16.89 46.53
C ALA A 82 39.89 17.18 47.90
N GLY A 83 38.89 16.37 48.26
CA GLY A 83 38.20 16.39 49.57
C GLY A 83 36.69 16.18 49.39
N THR A 84 35.97 15.36 50.18
CA THR A 84 36.31 14.71 51.45
C THR A 84 35.54 13.39 51.62
N ARG A 85 36.07 12.45 52.42
CA ARG A 85 35.42 11.17 52.82
C ARG A 85 34.18 11.39 53.71
N VAL A 86 33.28 10.41 53.82
CA VAL A 86 32.86 9.78 55.12
C VAL A 86 32.17 8.41 54.87
N CYS A 87 32.25 7.58 55.91
CA CYS A 87 31.95 6.16 56.12
C CYS A 87 30.63 5.51 55.63
N LYS A 88 30.79 4.22 55.30
CA LYS A 88 29.99 3.04 55.75
C LYS A 88 28.72 3.32 56.60
N THR A 89 27.60 2.69 56.21
CA THR A 89 27.04 1.56 57.00
C THR A 89 26.23 0.61 56.12
N SER A 90 26.33 -0.69 56.40
CA SER A 90 25.39 -1.72 55.94
C SER A 90 24.26 -1.88 56.95
N MET A 91 23.07 -2.27 56.50
CA MET A 91 22.11 -2.98 57.34
C MET A 91 21.31 -3.95 56.48
N ALA A 92 21.01 -5.12 57.03
CA ALA A 92 20.43 -6.25 56.33
C ALA A 92 19.26 -6.85 57.12
N ILE A 93 18.63 -7.88 56.53
CA ILE A 93 17.71 -8.85 57.15
C ILE A 93 16.29 -8.31 57.41
N ARG A 94 15.30 -8.79 56.64
CA ARG A 94 14.36 -9.83 57.11
C ARG A 94 13.53 -10.46 55.99
N GLU A 95 13.36 -11.77 56.11
CA GLU A 95 12.53 -12.64 55.27
C GLU A 95 11.05 -12.56 55.69
N ALA A 96 10.13 -12.88 54.77
CA ALA A 96 8.93 -13.69 55.06
C ALA A 96 8.18 -14.13 53.77
N THR A 97 8.22 -15.45 53.51
CA THR A 97 7.08 -16.33 53.16
C THR A 97 6.25 -16.12 51.89
N SER A 98 6.46 -17.04 50.93
CA SER A 98 5.40 -17.72 50.16
C SER A 98 4.83 -18.88 51.04
N PRO A 99 3.59 -19.40 50.88
CA PRO A 99 3.21 -20.21 49.70
C PRO A 99 1.73 -20.20 49.26
N ALA A 100 1.47 -20.58 47.99
CA ALA A 100 0.25 -21.31 47.59
C ALA A 100 0.49 -22.03 46.24
N ALA A 101 0.12 -23.31 46.16
CA ALA A 101 0.27 -24.15 44.95
C ALA A 101 -1.09 -24.46 44.31
N CYS A 102 -1.10 -24.67 42.98
CA CYS A 102 -2.27 -25.16 42.24
C CYS A 102 -2.16 -26.68 41.94
N PRO A 103 -3.29 -27.41 41.83
CA PRO A 103 -3.32 -28.87 41.74
C PRO A 103 -3.14 -29.43 40.30
N PRO A 104 -2.83 -30.73 40.16
CA PRO A 104 -2.59 -31.39 38.87
C PRO A 104 -3.87 -31.89 38.17
N ILE A 105 -3.78 -32.06 36.84
CA ILE A 105 -4.81 -32.63 35.96
C ILE A 105 -4.54 -34.14 35.77
N PRO A 106 -5.57 -35.02 35.77
CA PRO A 106 -5.35 -36.48 35.78
C PRO A 106 -5.02 -37.09 34.41
N SER A 107 -4.25 -38.17 34.45
CA SER A 107 -3.92 -39.04 33.31
C SER A 107 -5.07 -39.97 32.92
N ALA A 108 -5.35 -40.10 31.62
CA ALA A 108 -6.27 -41.10 31.08
C ALA A 108 -5.53 -42.38 30.64
N THR A 109 -6.13 -43.53 30.92
CA THR A 109 -5.52 -44.86 30.84
C THR A 109 -5.59 -45.47 29.43
N ALA A 110 -4.61 -46.31 29.09
CA ALA A 110 -4.65 -47.15 27.89
C ALA A 110 -5.70 -48.26 28.01
N ILE A 111 -6.32 -48.63 26.89
CA ILE A 111 -7.18 -49.82 26.76
C ILE A 111 -6.56 -50.76 25.72
N ASN A 112 -6.68 -52.06 26.01
CA ASN A 112 -5.99 -53.16 25.37
C ASN A 112 -6.86 -53.82 24.28
N CYS A 113 -6.29 -54.09 23.11
CA CYS A 113 -6.71 -55.04 22.08
C CYS A 113 -5.45 -55.31 21.23
N GLY A 114 -5.10 -56.51 20.78
CA GLY A 114 -5.81 -57.78 20.70
C GLY A 114 -5.19 -58.53 19.51
N GLU A 115 -4.77 -59.78 19.69
CA GLU A 115 -3.84 -60.49 18.79
C GLU A 115 -4.38 -60.73 17.37
N THR A 116 -3.50 -60.76 16.36
CA THR A 116 -3.23 -61.94 15.52
C THR A 116 -1.95 -61.76 14.69
N ASN A 117 -1.26 -62.88 14.45
CA ASN A 117 -0.02 -63.07 13.68
C ASN A 117 -0.36 -64.01 12.48
N PRO A 118 0.55 -64.45 11.57
CA PRO A 118 1.95 -64.09 11.32
C PRO A 118 2.31 -63.97 9.79
N GLU A 119 3.59 -64.19 9.47
CA GLU A 119 4.26 -64.40 8.15
C GLU A 119 4.98 -63.18 7.52
N SER A 120 6.25 -63.24 7.08
CA SER A 120 7.21 -64.38 7.01
C SER A 120 8.70 -63.98 7.03
N SER A 121 9.53 -64.93 7.49
CA SER A 121 10.97 -65.16 7.19
C SER A 121 12.07 -64.07 7.37
N PHE A 122 12.91 -64.35 8.37
CA PHE A 122 14.38 -64.15 8.49
C PHE A 122 15.22 -64.41 7.20
N PRO A 123 16.54 -64.06 7.11
CA PRO A 123 17.47 -63.86 8.24
C PRO A 123 18.47 -62.67 8.20
N CYS A 124 18.95 -62.35 9.41
CA CYS A 124 20.17 -61.58 9.65
C CYS A 124 21.44 -62.34 9.20
N ARG A 125 22.46 -61.63 8.71
CA ARG A 125 23.83 -62.14 8.59
C ARG A 125 24.85 -61.17 9.20
N THR A 126 25.49 -61.61 10.28
CA THR A 126 26.61 -60.93 10.94
C THR A 126 27.95 -61.25 10.29
N LYS A 127 28.87 -60.28 10.18
CA LYS A 127 30.28 -60.34 10.67
C LYS A 127 31.04 -59.01 10.36
N PRO A 128 32.20 -58.72 11.01
CA PRO A 128 32.52 -57.36 11.44
C PRO A 128 33.80 -56.73 10.84
N MET A 129 34.12 -55.53 11.35
CA MET A 129 35.40 -54.80 11.28
C MET A 129 35.86 -54.25 9.93
N ALA A 130 35.84 -52.92 9.81
CA ALA A 130 37.09 -52.15 9.66
C ALA A 130 36.84 -50.68 10.04
N GLU A 131 37.65 -50.16 10.96
CA GLU A 131 37.61 -48.78 11.43
C GLU A 131 38.36 -47.87 10.46
N ARG A 132 37.71 -46.81 9.95
CA ARG A 132 38.36 -45.69 9.28
C ARG A 132 37.53 -44.41 9.41
N ALA A 133 38.03 -43.48 10.23
CA ALA A 133 37.40 -42.19 10.41
C ALA A 133 37.47 -41.36 9.12
N VAL A 134 36.31 -40.96 8.59
CA VAL A 134 36.18 -39.91 7.58
C VAL A 134 35.09 -38.96 8.05
N VAL A 135 35.44 -37.69 8.22
CA VAL A 135 34.51 -36.63 8.66
C VAL A 135 33.53 -36.34 7.52
N SER A 136 32.40 -37.04 7.54
CA SER A 136 31.31 -36.83 6.58
C SER A 136 30.52 -35.57 6.95
N LYS A 137 30.66 -34.51 6.14
CA LYS A 137 29.68 -33.42 6.11
C LYS A 137 28.33 -34.01 5.73
N LYS A 138 27.34 -33.95 6.63
CA LYS A 138 25.95 -34.25 6.27
C LYS A 138 25.44 -33.20 5.28
N CYS A 139 25.57 -33.50 3.98
CA CYS A 139 24.69 -32.89 3.00
C CYS A 139 23.26 -33.30 3.32
N ALA A 140 22.48 -32.37 3.88
CA ALA A 140 21.03 -32.50 3.88
C ALA A 140 20.58 -32.46 2.41
N LEU A 141 20.15 -33.61 1.88
CA LEU A 141 19.46 -33.67 0.60
C LEU A 141 18.14 -32.91 0.75
N ILE A 142 18.16 -31.64 0.37
CA ILE A 142 16.94 -30.86 0.13
C ILE A 142 16.27 -31.51 -1.07
N VAL A 143 15.31 -32.40 -0.79
CA VAL A 143 14.35 -32.81 -1.81
C VAL A 143 13.65 -31.53 -2.26
N PRO A 144 13.74 -31.13 -3.54
CA PRO A 144 13.08 -29.92 -3.99
C PRO A 144 11.58 -30.16 -3.87
N ARG A 145 10.98 -29.58 -2.84
CA ARG A 145 9.52 -29.50 -2.72
C ARG A 145 9.08 -28.70 -3.93
N VAL A 146 8.48 -29.37 -4.92
CA VAL A 146 7.96 -28.71 -6.12
C VAL A 146 6.90 -27.72 -5.67
N THR A 147 7.30 -26.47 -5.51
CA THR A 147 6.38 -25.36 -5.34
C THR A 147 5.72 -25.18 -6.68
N VAL A 148 4.58 -25.87 -6.85
CA VAL A 148 3.58 -25.47 -7.84
C VAL A 148 3.24 -24.04 -7.50
N GLN A 149 3.80 -23.10 -8.26
CA GLN A 149 3.35 -21.71 -8.27
C GLN A 149 1.88 -21.80 -8.70
N PRO A 150 0.90 -21.43 -7.87
CA PRO A 150 -0.48 -21.47 -8.30
C PRO A 150 -0.62 -20.50 -9.48
N SER A 151 -1.02 -21.03 -10.64
CA SER A 151 -1.47 -20.20 -11.76
C SER A 151 -2.57 -19.30 -11.20
N LYS A 152 -2.40 -17.98 -11.33
CA LYS A 152 -3.27 -17.01 -10.65
C LYS A 152 -4.62 -16.90 -11.37
N VAL A 153 -5.49 -17.90 -11.18
CA VAL A 153 -6.90 -17.90 -11.60
C VAL A 153 -7.56 -16.61 -11.14
N LYS A 154 -8.06 -15.78 -12.04
CA LYS A 154 -8.87 -14.60 -11.68
C LYS A 154 -10.24 -15.07 -11.21
N ILE A 155 -10.76 -14.49 -10.14
CA ILE A 155 -12.11 -14.79 -9.62
C ILE A 155 -13.06 -13.67 -10.04
N TYR A 156 -14.05 -14.00 -10.89
CA TYR A 156 -15.09 -13.06 -11.32
C TYR A 156 -16.40 -13.37 -10.58
N ALA A 157 -17.07 -12.32 -10.13
CA ALA A 157 -18.34 -12.45 -9.41
C ALA A 157 -19.51 -12.57 -10.40
N HIS A 158 -20.16 -13.74 -10.41
CA HIS A 158 -21.28 -14.09 -11.28
C HIS A 158 -22.52 -13.29 -10.88
N ARG A 159 -22.87 -12.29 -11.68
CA ARG A 159 -23.95 -11.32 -11.38
C ARG A 159 -23.75 -10.56 -10.06
N GLY A 160 -22.50 -10.37 -9.64
CA GLY A 160 -22.11 -9.91 -8.30
C GLY A 160 -21.92 -11.05 -7.29
N SER A 161 -21.93 -10.75 -5.99
CA SER A 161 -21.91 -11.77 -4.92
C SER A 161 -23.32 -12.34 -4.69
N SER A 162 -23.84 -12.99 -5.73
CA SER A 162 -25.25 -13.35 -5.90
C SER A 162 -25.76 -14.49 -4.99
N ILE A 163 -24.86 -15.11 -4.21
CA ILE A 163 -25.24 -16.10 -3.18
C ILE A 163 -25.90 -15.47 -1.94
N HIS A 164 -25.59 -14.21 -1.64
CA HIS A 164 -26.05 -13.50 -0.44
C HIS A 164 -26.76 -12.16 -0.75
N HIS A 165 -26.64 -11.67 -1.98
CA HIS A 165 -27.24 -10.43 -2.44
C HIS A 165 -28.09 -10.68 -3.70
N PRO A 166 -29.16 -9.90 -3.96
CA PRO A 166 -29.96 -10.05 -5.17
C PRO A 166 -29.10 -9.86 -6.43
N GLU A 167 -29.16 -10.83 -7.35
CA GLU A 167 -28.31 -10.83 -8.55
C GLU A 167 -28.50 -9.59 -9.42
N LEU A 168 -27.43 -9.17 -10.11
CA LEU A 168 -27.42 -8.02 -11.04
C LEU A 168 -27.74 -6.65 -10.40
N THR A 169 -27.69 -6.54 -9.08
CA THR A 169 -27.91 -5.27 -8.34
C THR A 169 -26.60 -4.59 -7.94
N MET A 170 -26.67 -3.27 -7.68
CA MET A 170 -25.53 -2.51 -7.14
C MET A 170 -25.00 -3.10 -5.82
N ALA A 171 -25.89 -3.59 -4.95
CA ALA A 171 -25.51 -4.22 -3.68
C ALA A 171 -24.66 -5.47 -3.90
N ALA A 172 -25.03 -6.34 -4.85
CA ALA A 172 -24.26 -7.54 -5.17
C ALA A 172 -22.88 -7.24 -5.76
N TYR A 173 -22.74 -6.17 -6.56
CA TYR A 173 -21.44 -5.76 -7.10
C TYR A 173 -20.55 -5.04 -6.07
N ILE A 174 -21.12 -4.27 -5.13
CA ILE A 174 -20.38 -3.72 -3.99
C ILE A 174 -19.85 -4.87 -3.11
N ALA A 175 -20.70 -5.84 -2.75
CA ALA A 175 -20.29 -7.01 -1.99
C ALA A 175 -19.19 -7.81 -2.72
N ALA A 176 -19.25 -7.93 -4.05
CA ALA A 176 -18.19 -8.57 -4.84
C ALA A 176 -16.83 -7.83 -4.76
N ILE A 177 -16.81 -6.50 -4.56
CA ILE A 177 -15.58 -5.75 -4.32
C ILE A 177 -15.01 -6.10 -2.95
N GLU A 178 -15.86 -6.14 -1.93
CA GLU A 178 -15.50 -6.45 -0.53
C GLU A 178 -15.01 -7.90 -0.38
N ASP A 179 -15.67 -8.84 -1.05
CA ASP A 179 -15.24 -10.25 -1.19
C ASP A 179 -13.92 -10.41 -1.97
N GLY A 180 -13.43 -9.34 -2.60
CA GLY A 180 -12.15 -9.30 -3.30
C GLY A 180 -12.18 -9.94 -4.70
N ALA A 181 -13.29 -9.91 -5.42
CA ALA A 181 -13.33 -10.37 -6.82
C ALA A 181 -12.32 -9.58 -7.68
N ASP A 182 -11.64 -10.26 -8.61
CA ASP A 182 -10.72 -9.64 -9.58
C ASP A 182 -11.51 -8.97 -10.74
N GLY A 183 -12.73 -9.44 -11.00
CA GLY A 183 -13.64 -8.88 -12.00
C GLY A 183 -15.11 -9.19 -11.73
N PHE A 184 -15.99 -8.72 -12.60
CA PHE A 184 -17.43 -8.94 -12.57
C PHE A 184 -17.90 -9.67 -13.82
N GLU A 185 -18.95 -10.48 -13.67
CA GLU A 185 -19.76 -10.96 -14.78
C GLU A 185 -21.17 -10.35 -14.68
N CYS A 186 -21.79 -10.05 -15.82
CA CYS A 186 -23.11 -9.46 -15.89
C CYS A 186 -23.88 -9.86 -17.17
N ASP A 187 -25.18 -10.08 -17.03
CA ASP A 187 -26.11 -10.29 -18.14
C ASP A 187 -26.72 -8.97 -18.63
N VAL A 188 -26.68 -8.70 -19.93
CA VAL A 188 -27.22 -7.46 -20.51
C VAL A 188 -28.38 -7.74 -21.47
N ARG A 189 -29.44 -6.95 -21.31
CA ARG A 189 -30.59 -6.86 -22.22
C ARG A 189 -30.89 -5.41 -22.58
N ILE A 190 -31.66 -5.23 -23.65
CA ILE A 190 -32.12 -3.93 -24.12
C ILE A 190 -33.61 -3.75 -23.81
N THR A 191 -33.95 -2.59 -23.26
CA THR A 191 -35.33 -2.17 -22.97
C THR A 191 -36.02 -1.57 -24.19
N LYS A 192 -37.34 -1.38 -24.12
CA LYS A 192 -38.15 -0.71 -25.16
C LYS A 192 -37.69 0.72 -25.48
N ASP A 193 -37.19 1.44 -24.47
CA ASP A 193 -36.58 2.77 -24.58
C ASP A 193 -35.05 2.72 -24.83
N ASN A 194 -34.56 1.59 -25.36
CA ASN A 194 -33.21 1.41 -25.86
C ASN A 194 -32.08 1.55 -24.81
N GLN A 195 -32.38 1.33 -23.53
CA GLN A 195 -31.41 1.31 -22.43
C GLN A 195 -30.81 -0.09 -22.27
N LEU A 196 -29.54 -0.16 -21.86
CA LEU A 196 -28.88 -1.42 -21.51
C LEU A 196 -29.07 -1.71 -20.03
N VAL A 197 -30.04 -2.55 -19.70
CA VAL A 197 -30.35 -2.99 -18.33
C VAL A 197 -29.62 -4.30 -18.02
N LEU A 198 -29.14 -4.44 -16.78
CA LEU A 198 -28.61 -5.72 -16.32
C LEU A 198 -29.79 -6.65 -15.98
N TRP A 199 -30.02 -7.67 -16.82
CA TRP A 199 -31.12 -8.62 -16.62
C TRP A 199 -30.91 -9.95 -17.33
N HIS A 200 -31.07 -11.07 -16.62
CA HIS A 200 -30.84 -12.41 -17.17
C HIS A 200 -31.97 -12.89 -18.10
N ASP A 201 -33.22 -12.86 -17.63
CA ASP A 201 -34.36 -13.50 -18.30
C ASP A 201 -35.02 -12.59 -19.34
N ALA A 202 -35.81 -13.18 -20.26
CA ALA A 202 -36.54 -12.38 -21.25
C ALA A 202 -37.69 -11.57 -20.63
N ASP A 203 -38.08 -11.92 -19.40
CA ASP A 203 -39.14 -11.35 -18.60
C ASP A 203 -38.69 -11.12 -17.15
N MET A 204 -39.58 -10.56 -16.33
CA MET A 204 -39.31 -10.20 -14.93
C MET A 204 -39.91 -11.21 -13.92
N GLU A 205 -40.50 -12.31 -14.40
CA GLU A 205 -41.34 -13.22 -13.61
C GLU A 205 -40.56 -13.86 -12.44
N ARG A 206 -39.35 -14.36 -12.72
CA ARG A 206 -38.52 -15.04 -11.71
C ARG A 206 -38.02 -14.12 -10.60
N ILE A 207 -37.80 -12.83 -10.90
CA ILE A 207 -37.14 -11.88 -9.96
C ILE A 207 -38.18 -11.16 -9.11
N CYS A 208 -39.28 -10.69 -9.71
CA CYS A 208 -40.28 -9.87 -9.00
C CYS A 208 -41.73 -10.30 -9.23
N GLY A 209 -41.97 -11.49 -9.81
CA GLY A 209 -43.33 -12.02 -10.01
C GLY A 209 -44.16 -11.23 -11.03
N HIS A 210 -43.50 -10.56 -11.98
CA HIS A 210 -44.15 -9.72 -12.98
C HIS A 210 -43.88 -10.24 -14.39
N SER A 211 -44.93 -10.62 -15.13
CA SER A 211 -44.83 -11.25 -16.45
C SER A 211 -44.45 -10.29 -17.59
N ALA A 212 -43.83 -9.15 -17.30
CA ALA A 212 -43.43 -8.15 -18.28
C ALA A 212 -42.14 -8.58 -18.97
N ARG A 213 -42.06 -8.39 -20.30
CA ARG A 213 -40.88 -8.72 -21.10
C ARG A 213 -39.95 -7.52 -21.19
N ILE A 214 -38.67 -7.70 -20.90
CA ILE A 214 -37.69 -6.61 -20.87
C ILE A 214 -37.65 -5.80 -22.18
N ALA A 215 -37.76 -6.47 -23.33
CA ALA A 215 -37.75 -5.80 -24.64
C ALA A 215 -39.03 -4.98 -24.94
N ASP A 216 -40.13 -5.23 -24.22
CA ASP A 216 -41.43 -4.59 -24.42
C ASP A 216 -41.75 -3.54 -23.34
N THR A 217 -40.84 -3.34 -22.38
CA THR A 217 -40.97 -2.46 -21.20
C THR A 217 -39.81 -1.46 -21.14
N THR A 218 -40.06 -0.24 -20.66
CA THR A 218 -39.05 0.82 -20.52
C THR A 218 -38.25 0.68 -19.22
N LEU A 219 -37.07 1.31 -19.13
CA LEU A 219 -36.27 1.27 -17.91
C LEU A 219 -37.00 1.90 -16.71
N SER A 220 -37.82 2.94 -16.93
CA SER A 220 -38.63 3.54 -15.87
C SER A 220 -39.67 2.55 -15.33
N GLU A 221 -40.45 1.93 -16.22
CA GLU A 221 -41.46 0.93 -15.84
C GLU A 221 -40.82 -0.29 -15.14
N ILE A 222 -39.59 -0.70 -15.54
CA ILE A 222 -38.83 -1.74 -14.84
C ILE A 222 -38.47 -1.29 -13.41
N LYS A 223 -37.99 -0.05 -13.24
CA LYS A 223 -37.61 0.52 -11.93
C LYS A 223 -38.80 0.77 -11.01
N ASP A 224 -39.98 1.05 -11.55
CA ASP A 224 -41.22 1.18 -10.77
C ASP A 224 -41.63 -0.14 -10.12
N VAL A 225 -41.32 -1.29 -10.76
CA VAL A 225 -41.57 -2.64 -10.24
C VAL A 225 -40.40 -3.18 -9.41
N TYR A 226 -39.16 -2.92 -9.85
CA TYR A 226 -37.93 -3.39 -9.20
C TYR A 226 -36.89 -2.25 -9.13
N PRO A 227 -36.95 -1.40 -8.08
CA PRO A 227 -36.10 -0.21 -7.96
C PRO A 227 -34.58 -0.47 -7.95
N GLU A 228 -34.16 -1.70 -7.62
CA GLU A 228 -32.75 -2.12 -7.59
C GLU A 228 -32.17 -2.43 -8.99
N ALA A 229 -32.98 -2.36 -10.06
CA ALA A 229 -32.52 -2.54 -11.43
C ALA A 229 -31.47 -1.48 -11.83
N ILE A 230 -30.27 -1.92 -12.23
CA ILE A 230 -29.20 -1.03 -12.70
C ILE A 230 -28.89 -1.22 -14.19
N THR A 231 -28.23 -0.21 -14.77
CA THR A 231 -27.79 -0.22 -16.15
C THR A 231 -26.35 -0.74 -16.28
N LEU A 232 -25.95 -1.05 -17.52
CA LEU A 232 -24.54 -1.34 -17.82
C LEU A 232 -23.63 -0.12 -17.57
N GLU A 233 -24.14 1.11 -17.74
CA GLU A 233 -23.38 2.34 -17.46
C GLU A 233 -23.06 2.47 -15.97
N ASP A 234 -24.04 2.22 -15.09
CA ASP A 234 -23.85 2.19 -13.63
C ASP A 234 -22.74 1.20 -13.22
N LEU A 235 -22.73 0.00 -13.82
CA LEU A 235 -21.72 -1.04 -13.55
C LEU A 235 -20.35 -0.69 -14.15
N LEU A 236 -20.28 -0.07 -15.33
CA LEU A 236 -19.02 0.37 -15.93
C LEU A 236 -18.33 1.43 -15.07
N ILE A 237 -19.10 2.39 -14.51
CA ILE A 237 -18.59 3.37 -13.56
C ILE A 237 -18.01 2.67 -12.32
N LEU A 238 -18.78 1.77 -11.69
CA LEU A 238 -18.33 1.02 -10.52
C LEU A 238 -17.05 0.20 -10.81
N ALA A 239 -17.01 -0.50 -11.94
CA ALA A 239 -15.88 -1.33 -12.36
C ALA A 239 -14.63 -0.50 -12.64
N ARG A 240 -14.77 0.66 -13.31
CA ARG A 240 -13.69 1.62 -13.57
C ARG A 240 -13.09 2.15 -12.28
N ASP A 241 -13.94 2.65 -11.40
CA ASP A 241 -13.50 3.35 -10.19
C ASP A 241 -12.83 2.35 -9.20
N ASN A 242 -13.18 1.05 -9.28
CA ASN A 242 -12.58 -0.04 -8.50
C ASN A 242 -11.57 -0.92 -9.27
N LYS A 243 -11.23 -0.56 -10.52
CA LYS A 243 -10.27 -1.28 -11.40
C LYS A 243 -10.55 -2.78 -11.55
N LYS A 244 -11.82 -3.13 -11.78
CA LYS A 244 -12.30 -4.51 -11.94
C LYS A 244 -12.40 -4.87 -13.42
N ASP A 245 -11.96 -6.06 -13.79
CA ASP A 245 -12.23 -6.61 -15.12
C ASP A 245 -13.74 -6.86 -15.29
N LEU A 246 -14.23 -6.95 -16.53
CA LEU A 246 -15.67 -7.12 -16.80
C LEU A 246 -15.94 -8.17 -17.87
N ALA A 247 -16.95 -9.01 -17.63
CA ALA A 247 -17.45 -10.05 -18.52
C ALA A 247 -18.94 -9.81 -18.80
N ILE A 248 -19.25 -9.27 -19.98
CA ILE A 248 -20.60 -8.85 -20.37
C ILE A 248 -21.24 -9.95 -21.23
N GLU A 249 -22.21 -10.71 -20.69
CA GLU A 249 -23.02 -11.62 -21.52
C GLU A 249 -24.10 -10.85 -22.29
N THR A 250 -24.02 -10.86 -23.62
CA THR A 250 -25.16 -10.42 -24.45
C THR A 250 -26.14 -11.58 -24.63
N LYS A 251 -27.34 -11.42 -24.06
CA LYS A 251 -28.37 -12.47 -24.11
C LYS A 251 -28.97 -12.62 -25.50
N HIS A 252 -29.15 -13.88 -25.92
CA HIS A 252 -29.79 -14.27 -27.17
C HIS A 252 -30.74 -15.46 -26.99
N PRO A 253 -31.78 -15.59 -27.82
CA PRO A 253 -32.23 -14.64 -28.83
C PRO A 253 -32.92 -13.42 -28.21
N VAL A 254 -32.82 -12.27 -28.88
CA VAL A 254 -33.56 -11.04 -28.56
C VAL A 254 -34.32 -10.52 -29.78
N PRO A 255 -35.51 -9.91 -29.62
CA PRO A 255 -36.31 -9.40 -30.74
C PRO A 255 -35.57 -8.36 -31.60
N THR A 256 -34.63 -7.64 -31.00
CA THR A 256 -33.81 -6.59 -31.61
C THR A 256 -32.62 -7.12 -32.43
N GLY A 257 -32.40 -8.43 -32.50
CA GLY A 257 -31.26 -8.99 -33.23
C GLY A 257 -29.92 -8.55 -32.63
N SER A 258 -29.12 -7.79 -33.39
CA SER A 258 -27.77 -7.37 -32.98
C SER A 258 -27.66 -5.94 -32.42
N GLU A 259 -28.77 -5.29 -32.05
CA GLU A 259 -28.70 -3.93 -31.47
C GLU A 259 -28.06 -3.93 -30.07
N VAL A 260 -28.12 -5.05 -29.33
CA VAL A 260 -27.45 -5.18 -28.02
C VAL A 260 -25.94 -5.05 -28.17
N GLU A 261 -25.33 -5.81 -29.09
CA GLU A 261 -23.88 -5.75 -29.35
C GLU A 261 -23.43 -4.35 -29.80
N LYS A 262 -24.21 -3.68 -30.66
CA LYS A 262 -23.89 -2.32 -31.12
C LYS A 262 -23.86 -1.35 -29.94
N LYS A 263 -24.91 -1.33 -29.12
CA LYS A 263 -25.02 -0.41 -27.99
C LYS A 263 -23.99 -0.66 -26.90
N VAL A 264 -23.66 -1.93 -26.63
CA VAL A 264 -22.56 -2.28 -25.72
C VAL A 264 -21.24 -1.73 -26.27
N LEU A 265 -20.95 -1.91 -27.57
CA LEU A 265 -19.75 -1.36 -28.20
C LEU A 265 -19.74 0.18 -28.26
N GLU A 266 -20.87 0.83 -28.50
CA GLU A 266 -21.01 2.28 -28.48
C GLU A 266 -20.68 2.86 -27.09
N LEU A 267 -21.17 2.22 -26.02
CA LEU A 267 -20.90 2.61 -24.63
C LEU A 267 -19.42 2.35 -24.26
N LEU A 268 -18.87 1.19 -24.60
CA LEU A 268 -17.46 0.86 -24.35
C LEU A 268 -16.48 1.77 -25.10
N ASN A 269 -16.86 2.29 -26.28
CA ASN A 269 -16.05 3.26 -27.03
C ASN A 269 -16.10 4.69 -26.45
N GLN A 270 -17.09 5.01 -25.61
CA GLN A 270 -17.20 6.31 -24.91
C GLN A 270 -16.36 6.31 -23.62
N GLU A 271 -16.24 5.17 -22.97
CA GLU A 271 -15.40 5.00 -21.78
C GLU A 271 -13.91 4.92 -22.10
N LYS A 272 -13.08 5.35 -21.14
CA LYS A 272 -11.62 5.15 -21.21
C LYS A 272 -11.29 3.74 -20.73
N ALA A 273 -10.44 3.03 -21.47
CA ALA A 273 -9.97 1.70 -21.07
C ALA A 273 -9.37 1.74 -19.64
N PHE A 274 -9.96 0.93 -18.75
CA PHE A 274 -9.63 0.92 -17.31
C PHE A 274 -9.21 -0.45 -16.77
N ALA A 275 -9.71 -1.52 -17.39
CA ALA A 275 -9.45 -2.93 -17.07
C ALA A 275 -9.75 -3.80 -18.31
N ASP A 276 -9.62 -5.12 -18.20
CA ASP A 276 -9.95 -6.02 -19.30
C ASP A 276 -11.46 -6.27 -19.38
N THR A 277 -12.13 -5.63 -20.35
CA THR A 277 -13.54 -5.88 -20.66
C THR A 277 -13.68 -6.90 -21.78
N TYR A 278 -14.51 -7.92 -21.55
CA TYR A 278 -14.83 -9.01 -22.46
C TYR A 278 -16.32 -9.00 -22.79
N ILE A 279 -16.68 -9.23 -24.06
CA ILE A 279 -18.06 -9.53 -24.47
C ILE A 279 -18.20 -11.04 -24.66
N MET A 280 -19.18 -11.65 -24.00
CA MET A 280 -19.43 -13.09 -24.07
C MET A 280 -20.84 -13.39 -24.56
N SER A 281 -21.02 -14.53 -25.24
CA SER A 281 -22.34 -14.97 -25.70
C SER A 281 -22.35 -16.45 -26.07
N PHE A 282 -23.52 -17.08 -25.95
CA PHE A 282 -23.82 -18.37 -26.57
C PHE A 282 -24.11 -18.26 -28.08
N SER A 283 -24.34 -17.05 -28.60
CA SER A 283 -24.65 -16.81 -30.01
C SER A 283 -23.39 -16.61 -30.84
N TRP A 284 -23.09 -17.57 -31.73
CA TRP A 284 -21.99 -17.44 -32.69
C TRP A 284 -22.12 -16.19 -33.55
N LEU A 285 -23.35 -15.89 -34.02
CA LEU A 285 -23.64 -14.73 -34.85
C LEU A 285 -23.40 -13.41 -34.11
N ALA A 286 -23.66 -13.36 -32.80
CA ALA A 286 -23.36 -12.18 -31.97
C ALA A 286 -21.85 -11.92 -31.89
N LEU A 287 -21.04 -12.96 -31.64
CA LEU A 287 -19.58 -12.83 -31.53
C LEU A 287 -18.93 -12.45 -32.86
N GLU A 288 -19.34 -13.06 -33.98
CA GLU A 288 -18.85 -12.63 -35.30
C GLU A 288 -19.32 -11.19 -35.61
N LYS A 289 -20.50 -10.76 -35.14
CA LYS A 289 -20.95 -9.37 -35.31
C LYS A 289 -20.11 -8.39 -34.47
N VAL A 290 -19.79 -8.72 -33.22
CA VAL A 290 -18.86 -7.95 -32.38
C VAL A 290 -17.52 -7.80 -33.09
N ARG A 291 -16.94 -8.90 -33.60
CA ARG A 291 -15.68 -8.88 -34.35
C ARG A 291 -15.74 -8.03 -35.62
N LEU A 292 -16.86 -8.04 -36.34
CA LEU A 292 -17.04 -7.21 -37.54
C LEU A 292 -17.14 -5.70 -37.22
N ILE A 293 -17.66 -5.33 -36.05
CA ILE A 293 -17.80 -3.92 -35.63
C ILE A 293 -16.51 -3.43 -34.95
N SER A 294 -15.95 -4.22 -34.03
CA SER A 294 -14.73 -3.91 -33.28
C SER A 294 -13.81 -5.14 -33.23
N PRO A 295 -12.90 -5.31 -34.20
CA PRO A 295 -12.00 -6.48 -34.28
C PRO A 295 -11.03 -6.63 -33.10
N GLN A 296 -10.82 -5.58 -32.31
CA GLN A 296 -9.93 -5.55 -31.14
C GLN A 296 -10.66 -5.86 -29.83
N GLN A 297 -12.00 -5.93 -29.84
CA GLN A 297 -12.78 -6.22 -28.65
C GLN A 297 -12.55 -7.67 -28.19
N LYS A 298 -12.10 -7.84 -26.95
CA LYS A 298 -11.94 -9.17 -26.33
C LYS A 298 -13.30 -9.86 -26.23
N THR A 299 -13.34 -11.14 -26.59
CA THR A 299 -14.58 -11.93 -26.70
C THR A 299 -14.43 -13.34 -26.12
N VAL A 300 -15.50 -13.87 -25.55
CA VAL A 300 -15.57 -15.25 -25.01
C VAL A 300 -16.73 -16.02 -25.65
N ALA A 301 -16.44 -17.19 -26.21
CA ALA A 301 -17.48 -18.08 -26.74
C ALA A 301 -18.05 -18.97 -25.64
N LEU A 302 -19.28 -18.70 -25.19
CA LEU A 302 -19.95 -19.54 -24.19
C LEU A 302 -20.38 -20.87 -24.82
N LEU A 303 -20.01 -21.98 -24.19
CA LEU A 303 -20.14 -23.32 -24.76
C LEU A 303 -21.31 -24.08 -24.10
N ASN A 304 -22.32 -24.45 -24.90
CA ASN A 304 -23.49 -25.21 -24.45
C ASN A 304 -23.43 -26.70 -24.85
N LYS A 305 -23.95 -27.59 -24.00
CA LYS A 305 -23.85 -29.06 -24.14
C LYS A 305 -24.24 -29.62 -25.52
N ARG A 306 -25.14 -28.96 -26.27
CA ARG A 306 -25.60 -29.41 -27.60
C ARG A 306 -24.69 -29.00 -28.75
N PHE A 307 -24.05 -27.82 -28.70
CA PHE A 307 -23.32 -27.25 -29.86
C PHE A 307 -21.82 -26.96 -29.62
N ASN A 308 -21.29 -27.34 -28.45
CA ASN A 308 -19.88 -27.22 -28.04
C ASN A 308 -18.84 -27.33 -29.17
N GLY A 309 -18.87 -28.41 -29.95
CA GLY A 309 -17.82 -28.73 -30.93
C GLY A 309 -17.75 -27.77 -32.13
N LEU A 310 -18.91 -27.35 -32.65
CA LEU A 310 -18.97 -26.44 -33.79
C LEU A 310 -18.61 -25.01 -33.33
N MET A 311 -19.21 -24.55 -32.23
CA MET A 311 -18.95 -23.24 -31.65
C MET A 311 -17.46 -23.09 -31.31
N ARG A 312 -16.88 -24.03 -30.56
CA ARG A 312 -15.44 -24.01 -30.18
C ARG A 312 -14.51 -23.93 -31.39
N ARG A 313 -14.82 -24.64 -32.48
CA ARG A 313 -13.93 -24.76 -33.66
C ARG A 313 -14.03 -23.57 -34.61
N PHE A 314 -15.21 -22.97 -34.77
CA PHE A 314 -15.48 -21.96 -35.79
C PHE A 314 -15.79 -20.56 -35.24
N THR A 315 -15.89 -20.40 -33.92
CA THR A 315 -15.91 -19.07 -33.30
C THR A 315 -14.57 -18.35 -33.47
N SER A 316 -14.64 -17.06 -33.75
CA SER A 316 -13.50 -16.16 -33.73
C SER A 316 -13.13 -15.62 -32.34
N ALA A 317 -13.85 -16.00 -31.29
CA ALA A 317 -13.59 -15.54 -29.94
C ALA A 317 -12.19 -15.94 -29.45
N GLY A 318 -11.51 -14.98 -28.80
CA GLY A 318 -10.16 -15.16 -28.24
C GLY A 318 -10.13 -15.99 -26.95
N ALA A 319 -11.29 -16.33 -26.38
CA ALA A 319 -11.46 -17.14 -25.20
C ALA A 319 -12.66 -18.10 -25.36
N ILE A 320 -12.67 -19.20 -24.60
CA ILE A 320 -13.80 -20.15 -24.54
C ILE A 320 -14.37 -20.22 -23.13
N GLY A 321 -15.70 -20.33 -23.04
CA GLY A 321 -16.44 -20.30 -21.78
C GLY A 321 -17.35 -21.51 -21.56
N PRO A 322 -16.82 -22.71 -21.25
CA PRO A 322 -17.63 -23.86 -20.89
C PRO A 322 -18.14 -23.76 -19.45
N SER A 323 -19.30 -24.35 -19.19
CA SER A 323 -19.75 -24.53 -17.81
C SER A 323 -18.89 -25.57 -17.07
N ILE A 324 -18.85 -25.53 -15.73
CA ILE A 324 -18.10 -26.47 -14.91
C ILE A 324 -18.48 -27.93 -15.18
N SER A 325 -19.79 -28.21 -15.32
CA SER A 325 -20.27 -29.53 -15.73
C SER A 325 -19.78 -29.94 -17.12
N THR A 326 -19.67 -28.98 -18.05
CA THR A 326 -19.14 -29.22 -19.40
C THR A 326 -17.63 -29.51 -19.37
N LEU A 327 -16.86 -28.83 -18.52
CA LEU A 327 -15.42 -29.08 -18.34
C LEU A 327 -15.14 -30.40 -17.60
N ARG A 328 -16.01 -30.80 -16.66
CA ARG A 328 -15.98 -32.12 -16.01
C ARG A 328 -16.26 -33.25 -17.01
N GLU A 329 -17.29 -33.10 -17.84
CA GLU A 329 -17.64 -34.04 -18.92
C GLU A 329 -16.60 -34.08 -20.04
N ARG A 330 -15.90 -32.96 -20.29
CA ARG A 330 -14.91 -32.79 -21.37
C ARG A 330 -13.59 -32.18 -20.88
N PRO A 331 -12.78 -32.95 -20.13
CA PRO A 331 -11.46 -32.53 -19.65
C PRO A 331 -10.52 -31.98 -20.72
N GLU A 332 -10.68 -32.39 -21.99
CA GLU A 332 -9.85 -31.94 -23.11
C GLU A 332 -10.05 -30.46 -23.48
N LEU A 333 -11.09 -29.81 -22.95
CA LEU A 333 -11.28 -28.36 -23.10
C LEU A 333 -10.20 -27.55 -22.36
N SER A 334 -9.57 -28.09 -21.31
CA SER A 334 -8.42 -27.44 -20.63
C SER A 334 -7.09 -27.57 -21.40
N ARG A 335 -7.15 -27.96 -22.69
CA ARG A 335 -6.02 -27.99 -23.63
C ARG A 335 -6.27 -27.11 -24.85
N ASP A 336 -7.30 -26.27 -24.82
CA ASP A 336 -7.44 -25.20 -25.82
C ASP A 336 -6.36 -24.14 -25.59
N GLU A 337 -5.83 -23.55 -26.66
CA GLU A 337 -4.74 -22.56 -26.58
C GLU A 337 -5.27 -21.16 -26.20
N ARG A 338 -6.59 -20.98 -26.19
CA ARG A 338 -7.29 -19.74 -25.79
C ARG A 338 -7.63 -19.75 -24.31
N ASN A 339 -7.75 -18.55 -23.75
CA ASN A 339 -8.12 -18.37 -22.34
C ASN A 339 -9.44 -19.07 -22.00
N LEU A 340 -9.50 -19.65 -20.81
CA LEU A 340 -10.59 -20.50 -20.33
C LEU A 340 -11.38 -19.81 -19.20
N PHE A 341 -12.67 -19.55 -19.46
CA PHE A 341 -13.60 -18.86 -18.56
C PHE A 341 -14.66 -19.85 -18.04
N VAL A 342 -14.51 -20.39 -16.84
CA VAL A 342 -15.40 -21.45 -16.34
C VAL A 342 -16.46 -20.90 -15.39
N TRP A 343 -17.72 -21.27 -15.63
CA TRP A 343 -18.90 -20.78 -14.89
C TRP A 343 -19.89 -21.94 -14.58
N THR A 344 -20.79 -21.84 -13.62
CA THR A 344 -20.65 -21.10 -12.36
C THR A 344 -20.02 -22.08 -11.36
N VAL A 345 -18.93 -21.69 -10.70
CA VAL A 345 -18.06 -22.59 -9.94
C VAL A 345 -18.16 -22.28 -8.44
N ASP A 346 -19.09 -22.93 -7.74
CA ASP A 346 -19.41 -22.60 -6.34
C ASP A 346 -18.95 -23.66 -5.32
N ASP A 347 -18.60 -24.86 -5.77
CA ASP A 347 -18.08 -25.92 -4.90
C ASP A 347 -16.54 -25.92 -4.83
N ALA A 348 -16.00 -26.23 -3.64
CA ALA A 348 -14.57 -26.18 -3.38
C ALA A 348 -13.74 -27.24 -4.14
N HIS A 349 -14.32 -28.40 -4.45
CA HIS A 349 -13.67 -29.44 -5.26
C HIS A 349 -13.66 -29.05 -6.76
N ASP A 350 -14.67 -28.31 -7.22
CA ASP A 350 -14.68 -27.71 -8.56
C ASP A 350 -13.71 -26.51 -8.68
N MET A 351 -13.64 -25.63 -7.68
CA MET A 351 -12.68 -24.53 -7.65
C MET A 351 -11.23 -25.01 -7.79
N ARG A 352 -10.84 -25.99 -6.96
CA ARG A 352 -9.49 -26.59 -7.01
C ARG A 352 -9.23 -27.28 -8.35
N PHE A 353 -10.21 -28.02 -8.88
CA PHE A 353 -10.11 -28.64 -10.19
C PHE A 353 -9.93 -27.62 -11.33
N CYS A 354 -10.57 -26.44 -11.27
CA CYS A 354 -10.32 -25.37 -12.21
C CYS A 354 -8.86 -24.86 -12.12
N ALA A 355 -8.36 -24.61 -10.91
CA ALA A 355 -6.97 -24.19 -10.70
C ALA A 355 -5.94 -25.22 -11.17
N ASP A 356 -6.12 -26.50 -10.82
CA ASP A 356 -5.27 -27.62 -11.24
C ASP A 356 -5.26 -27.84 -12.76
N ARG A 357 -6.23 -27.28 -13.47
CA ARG A 357 -6.38 -27.36 -14.94
C ARG A 357 -6.03 -26.07 -15.68
N GLY A 358 -5.46 -25.09 -14.99
CA GLY A 358 -5.02 -23.84 -15.62
C GLY A 358 -6.15 -22.98 -16.17
N VAL A 359 -7.32 -22.99 -15.51
CA VAL A 359 -8.41 -22.06 -15.83
C VAL A 359 -7.95 -20.63 -15.57
N ASP A 360 -8.06 -19.74 -16.57
CA ASP A 360 -7.66 -18.33 -16.43
C ASP A 360 -8.65 -17.53 -15.58
N VAL A 361 -9.95 -17.76 -15.79
CA VAL A 361 -11.03 -17.04 -15.11
C VAL A 361 -12.07 -18.01 -14.57
N LEU A 362 -12.30 -17.96 -13.26
CA LEU A 362 -13.33 -18.70 -12.55
C LEU A 362 -14.46 -17.73 -12.19
N ILE A 363 -15.66 -18.01 -12.69
CA ILE A 363 -16.88 -17.22 -12.46
C ILE A 363 -17.70 -17.95 -11.39
N THR A 364 -18.04 -17.27 -10.29
CA THR A 364 -18.69 -17.87 -9.10
C THR A 364 -19.72 -16.92 -8.47
N ASN A 365 -20.77 -17.48 -7.88
CA ASN A 365 -21.70 -16.77 -7.00
C ASN A 365 -21.08 -16.43 -5.63
N THR A 366 -19.92 -17.02 -5.29
CA THR A 366 -19.30 -17.03 -3.95
C THR A 366 -17.84 -16.51 -3.94
N PRO A 367 -17.54 -15.25 -4.33
CA PRO A 367 -16.17 -14.83 -4.59
C PRO A 367 -15.22 -14.96 -3.38
N SER A 368 -15.66 -14.60 -2.17
CA SER A 368 -14.85 -14.73 -0.94
C SER A 368 -14.57 -16.18 -0.55
N TYR A 369 -15.54 -17.08 -0.76
CA TYR A 369 -15.33 -18.52 -0.57
C TYR A 369 -14.33 -19.07 -1.58
N ALA A 370 -14.46 -18.70 -2.87
CA ALA A 370 -13.50 -19.07 -3.91
C ALA A 370 -12.08 -18.59 -3.58
N ARG A 371 -11.94 -17.36 -3.06
CA ARG A 371 -10.67 -16.85 -2.57
C ARG A 371 -10.10 -17.71 -1.45
N SER A 372 -10.90 -18.04 -0.43
CA SER A 372 -10.48 -18.89 0.68
C SER A 372 -10.08 -20.30 0.22
N VAL A 373 -10.85 -20.92 -0.69
CA VAL A 373 -10.59 -22.30 -1.17
C VAL A 373 -9.31 -22.39 -1.99
N LEU A 374 -9.04 -21.39 -2.83
CA LEU A 374 -7.87 -21.33 -3.71
C LEU A 374 -6.60 -20.82 -2.99
N GLY A 375 -6.64 -20.62 -1.67
CA GLY A 375 -5.50 -20.11 -0.91
C GLY A 375 -5.22 -18.63 -1.14
N TYR A 376 -6.11 -17.91 -1.83
CA TYR A 376 -6.17 -16.44 -1.82
C TYR A 376 -6.76 -15.92 -0.50
N HIS A 377 -6.25 -16.41 0.62
CA HIS A 377 -6.47 -15.74 1.88
C HIS A 377 -6.03 -14.27 1.71
N GLN A 378 -6.95 -13.32 1.91
CA GLN A 378 -6.54 -12.13 2.65
C GLN A 378 -5.99 -12.69 3.96
N GLN A 379 -4.66 -12.75 4.09
CA GLN A 379 -4.06 -13.15 5.35
C GLN A 379 -4.48 -12.11 6.36
N VAL A 380 -5.40 -12.46 7.27
CA VAL A 380 -5.79 -11.65 8.42
C VAL A 380 -4.52 -11.32 9.18
N SER A 381 -4.00 -10.15 8.88
CA SER A 381 -2.67 -9.74 9.28
C SER A 381 -2.81 -8.99 10.59
N THR A 382 -1.77 -9.10 11.41
CA THR A 382 -1.75 -8.45 12.72
C THR A 382 -0.72 -7.34 12.62
N TYR A 383 -1.18 -6.11 12.73
CA TYR A 383 -0.39 -4.91 12.55
C TYR A 383 -0.16 -4.25 13.90
N ALA A 384 1.08 -4.25 14.36
CA ALA A 384 1.51 -3.37 15.44
C ALA A 384 1.61 -1.93 14.93
N TYR A 385 1.30 -0.94 15.77
CA TYR A 385 1.53 0.46 15.42
C TYR A 385 1.80 1.33 16.66
N LEU A 386 2.37 2.51 16.44
CA LEU A 386 2.55 3.52 17.49
C LEU A 386 1.19 4.09 17.92
N GLY A 387 0.71 3.63 19.08
CA GLY A 387 -0.57 4.00 19.64
C GLY A 387 -0.57 5.36 20.36
N PRO A 388 -1.66 5.73 21.05
CA PRO A 388 -2.89 4.95 21.25
C PRO A 388 -3.82 4.96 20.00
N LYS A 389 -5.06 4.50 20.13
CA LYS A 389 -6.07 4.60 19.06
C LYS A 389 -6.37 6.08 18.75
N GLY A 390 -6.66 6.40 17.50
CA GLY A 390 -6.90 7.78 17.04
C GLY A 390 -5.64 8.59 16.69
N THR A 391 -4.44 7.98 16.66
CA THR A 391 -3.22 8.65 16.17
C THR A 391 -3.16 8.75 14.65
N PHE A 392 -2.29 9.63 14.14
CA PHE A 392 -1.93 9.67 12.72
C PHE A 392 -1.38 8.33 12.22
N THR A 393 -0.68 7.57 13.06
CA THR A 393 -0.21 6.22 12.71
C THR A 393 -1.36 5.25 12.46
N GLU A 394 -2.44 5.31 13.24
CA GLU A 394 -3.63 4.50 12.97
C GLU A 394 -4.36 4.95 11.70
N ALA A 395 -4.43 6.26 11.44
CA ALA A 395 -4.99 6.78 10.18
C ALA A 395 -4.19 6.35 8.95
N ALA A 396 -2.85 6.34 9.03
CA ALA A 396 -1.98 5.83 7.98
C ALA A 396 -2.15 4.31 7.81
N LEU A 397 -2.30 3.56 8.90
CA LEU A 397 -2.51 2.12 8.88
C LEU A 397 -3.81 1.73 8.18
N LYS A 398 -4.91 2.44 8.46
CA LYS A 398 -6.22 2.24 7.80
C LYS A 398 -6.19 2.41 6.28
N LYS A 399 -5.17 3.06 5.68
CA LYS A 399 -5.00 3.12 4.22
C LYS A 399 -4.54 1.79 3.58
N ILE A 400 -3.90 0.92 4.36
CA ILE A 400 -3.24 -0.31 3.86
C ILE A 400 -3.79 -1.61 4.45
N THR A 401 -4.73 -1.52 5.39
CA THR A 401 -5.37 -2.68 6.05
C THR A 401 -6.84 -2.79 5.68
N SER A 402 -7.34 -4.02 5.59
CA SER A 402 -8.75 -4.33 5.40
C SER A 402 -9.50 -4.40 6.76
N SER A 403 -10.83 -4.38 6.71
CA SER A 403 -11.70 -4.49 7.91
C SER A 403 -11.48 -5.77 8.73
N ASN A 404 -10.97 -6.83 8.09
CA ASN A 404 -10.65 -8.12 8.71
C ASN A 404 -9.31 -8.12 9.47
N ASP A 405 -8.44 -7.12 9.28
CA ASP A 405 -7.10 -7.09 9.87
C ASP A 405 -7.11 -6.69 11.36
N ARG A 406 -6.14 -7.22 12.11
CA ARG A 406 -6.02 -6.97 13.56
C ARG A 406 -5.03 -5.85 13.85
N LEU A 407 -5.56 -4.66 14.16
CA LEU A 407 -4.74 -3.49 14.49
C LEU A 407 -4.46 -3.43 16.01
N MET A 408 -3.18 -3.42 16.39
CA MET A 408 -2.73 -3.46 17.78
C MET A 408 -1.87 -2.22 18.13
N PRO A 409 -2.38 -1.28 18.95
CA PRO A 409 -1.59 -0.14 19.42
C PRO A 409 -0.54 -0.57 20.44
N TYR A 410 0.67 0.00 20.33
CA TYR A 410 1.77 -0.15 21.29
C TYR A 410 2.22 1.22 21.80
N ALA A 411 2.73 1.28 23.03
CA ALA A 411 3.05 2.54 23.72
C ALA A 411 4.25 3.31 23.14
N ASN A 412 5.13 2.66 22.37
CA ASN A 412 6.28 3.29 21.74
C ASN A 412 6.75 2.48 20.51
N VAL A 413 7.65 3.09 19.71
CA VAL A 413 8.19 2.52 18.46
C VAL A 413 8.88 1.17 18.71
N THR A 414 9.75 1.09 19.73
CA THR A 414 10.45 -0.14 20.11
C THR A 414 9.47 -1.29 20.37
N ALA A 415 8.43 -1.06 21.19
CA ALA A 415 7.44 -2.08 21.50
C ALA A 415 6.62 -2.52 20.26
N ALA A 416 6.37 -1.63 19.30
CA ALA A 416 5.71 -1.98 18.04
C ALA A 416 6.61 -2.85 17.14
N LEU A 417 7.89 -2.52 17.03
CA LEU A 417 8.88 -3.30 16.25
C LEU A 417 9.19 -4.65 16.92
N ASP A 418 9.30 -4.67 18.26
CA ASP A 418 9.49 -5.89 19.04
C ASP A 418 8.29 -6.83 18.95
N ALA A 419 7.07 -6.32 18.78
CA ALA A 419 5.90 -7.16 18.50
C ALA A 419 6.09 -8.00 17.22
N VAL A 420 6.73 -7.44 16.19
CA VAL A 420 7.10 -8.17 14.97
C VAL A 420 8.26 -9.13 15.25
N ARG A 421 9.34 -8.69 15.88
CA ARG A 421 10.49 -9.55 16.24
C ARG A 421 10.05 -10.79 17.04
N LEU A 422 9.17 -10.62 18.01
CA LEU A 422 8.60 -11.67 18.86
C LEU A 422 7.48 -12.49 18.19
N GLY A 423 7.04 -12.14 16.98
CA GLY A 423 5.96 -12.84 16.27
C GLY A 423 4.56 -12.62 16.87
N LYS A 424 4.37 -11.59 17.68
CA LYS A 424 3.05 -11.14 18.19
C LYS A 424 2.27 -10.36 17.13
N ALA A 425 2.97 -9.79 16.15
CA ALA A 425 2.43 -9.13 14.98
C ALA A 425 3.15 -9.63 13.72
N HIS A 426 2.46 -9.59 12.58
CA HIS A 426 3.02 -9.89 11.26
C HIS A 426 3.80 -8.69 10.71
N PHE A 427 3.26 -7.49 10.93
CA PHE A 427 3.85 -6.23 10.49
C PHE A 427 3.80 -5.17 11.60
N ALA A 428 4.64 -4.14 11.48
CA ALA A 428 4.58 -2.92 12.28
C ALA A 428 4.55 -1.71 11.35
N LEU A 429 3.64 -0.76 11.60
CA LEU A 429 3.66 0.56 10.97
C LEU A 429 4.20 1.60 11.97
N VAL A 430 5.32 2.23 11.62
CA VAL A 430 5.98 3.24 12.44
C VAL A 430 6.34 4.47 11.60
N PRO A 431 6.28 5.69 12.16
CA PRO A 431 6.73 6.89 11.45
C PRO A 431 8.26 6.89 11.33
N ILE A 432 8.79 7.32 10.19
CA ILE A 432 10.24 7.47 9.95
C ILE A 432 10.65 8.93 9.78
N GLU A 433 9.77 9.77 9.21
CA GLU A 433 10.08 11.13 8.78
C GLU A 433 8.82 11.99 8.76
N ASN A 434 8.92 13.25 9.17
CA ASN A 434 7.88 14.26 9.11
C ASN A 434 8.44 15.54 8.45
N SER A 435 7.69 16.17 7.54
CA SER A 435 8.19 17.30 6.75
C SER A 435 8.38 18.62 7.53
N VAL A 436 7.96 18.67 8.81
CA VAL A 436 8.07 19.84 9.70
C VAL A 436 9.04 19.55 10.85
N GLU A 437 8.93 18.38 11.49
CA GLU A 437 9.72 17.98 12.65
C GLU A 437 11.02 17.23 12.29
N GLY A 438 11.16 16.79 11.04
CA GLY A 438 12.29 15.98 10.58
C GLY A 438 12.17 14.50 10.93
N VAL A 439 13.30 13.86 11.23
CA VAL A 439 13.42 12.40 11.32
C VAL A 439 12.97 11.84 12.66
N VAL A 440 12.28 10.69 12.63
CA VAL A 440 11.95 9.94 13.85
C VAL A 440 13.17 9.10 14.24
N ALA A 441 14.10 9.75 14.94
CA ALA A 441 15.40 9.19 15.34
C ALA A 441 15.31 7.76 15.91
N ARG A 442 14.34 7.48 16.79
CA ARG A 442 14.19 6.15 17.40
C ARG A 442 13.87 5.05 16.39
N THR A 443 13.09 5.35 15.34
CA THR A 443 12.79 4.39 14.26
C THR A 443 14.05 4.04 13.49
N LEU A 444 14.90 5.03 13.18
CA LEU A 444 16.17 4.82 12.49
C LEU A 444 17.13 3.94 13.32
N ASP A 445 17.30 4.26 14.59
CA ASP A 445 18.20 3.54 15.51
C ASP A 445 17.76 2.07 15.68
N GLU A 446 16.45 1.82 15.80
CA GLU A 446 15.86 0.47 15.91
C GLU A 446 15.97 -0.36 14.63
N LEU A 447 16.00 0.27 13.46
CA LEU A 447 16.20 -0.43 12.19
C LEU A 447 17.66 -0.81 11.98
N ALA A 448 18.59 0.08 12.34
CA ALA A 448 20.03 -0.14 12.22
C ALA A 448 20.56 -1.23 13.16
N THR A 449 19.97 -1.38 14.34
CA THR A 449 20.51 -2.23 15.43
C THR A 449 19.55 -3.35 15.85
N GLY A 450 20.02 -4.26 16.72
CA GLY A 450 19.23 -5.37 17.24
C GLY A 450 18.82 -6.41 16.19
N GLU A 451 17.82 -7.23 16.52
CA GLU A 451 17.30 -8.28 15.62
C GLU A 451 16.85 -7.70 14.27
N PRO A 452 17.28 -8.29 13.13
CA PRO A 452 16.94 -7.81 11.80
C PRO A 452 15.44 -7.68 11.54
N LEU A 453 15.09 -6.60 10.87
CA LEU A 453 13.75 -6.28 10.38
C LEU A 453 13.87 -5.74 8.95
N THR A 454 12.80 -5.85 8.17
CA THR A 454 12.80 -5.46 6.75
C THR A 454 11.57 -4.61 6.45
N ILE A 455 11.78 -3.45 5.82
CA ILE A 455 10.75 -2.59 5.27
C ILE A 455 10.21 -3.24 3.99
N VAL A 456 8.89 -3.44 3.96
CA VAL A 456 8.16 -4.10 2.88
C VAL A 456 7.19 -3.16 2.15
N GLY A 457 7.06 -1.92 2.62
CA GLY A 457 6.25 -0.87 2.02
C GLY A 457 6.34 0.43 2.81
N GLU A 458 5.78 1.50 2.26
CA GLU A 458 5.67 2.80 2.92
C GLU A 458 4.30 3.44 2.65
N VAL A 459 3.93 4.38 3.51
CA VAL A 459 2.68 5.14 3.44
C VAL A 459 2.96 6.58 3.88
N THR A 460 2.45 7.58 3.17
CA THR A 460 2.46 8.97 3.60
C THR A 460 1.07 9.42 4.02
N LEU A 461 1.00 10.32 4.98
CA LEU A 461 -0.24 10.90 5.45
C LEU A 461 -0.07 12.43 5.57
N PRO A 462 -0.88 13.23 4.85
CA PRO A 462 -1.03 14.64 5.14
C PRO A 462 -1.49 14.83 6.59
N VAL A 463 -0.79 15.69 7.32
CA VAL A 463 -1.06 15.98 8.73
C VAL A 463 -2.03 17.15 8.80
N SER A 464 -3.30 16.86 9.09
CA SER A 464 -4.30 17.87 9.48
C SER A 464 -4.57 17.77 10.97
N PHE A 465 -4.65 18.92 11.64
CA PHE A 465 -5.08 19.05 13.02
C PHE A 465 -6.49 19.63 13.09
N ALA A 466 -7.31 19.08 13.98
CA ALA A 466 -8.65 19.57 14.27
C ALA A 466 -8.76 19.93 15.76
N LEU A 467 -9.45 21.03 16.05
CA LEU A 467 -9.91 21.39 17.39
C LEU A 467 -11.25 20.69 17.65
N MET A 468 -11.32 19.95 18.74
CA MET A 468 -12.47 19.11 19.10
C MET A 468 -12.88 19.29 20.56
N VAL A 469 -14.18 19.17 20.83
CA VAL A 469 -14.79 19.32 22.15
C VAL A 469 -15.77 18.18 22.44
N LYS A 470 -16.10 18.00 23.72
CA LYS A 470 -17.18 17.09 24.14
C LYS A 470 -18.52 17.83 24.16
N GLY A 471 -19.55 17.25 23.52
CA GLY A 471 -20.91 17.78 23.51
C GLY A 471 -21.01 19.26 23.09
N ASP A 472 -21.76 20.04 23.86
CA ASP A 472 -22.02 21.47 23.63
C ASP A 472 -21.19 22.38 24.54
N THR A 473 -19.90 22.05 24.74
CA THR A 473 -18.95 22.90 25.46
C THR A 473 -18.95 24.32 24.86
N LYS A 474 -19.27 25.32 25.69
CA LYS A 474 -19.49 26.73 25.28
C LYS A 474 -18.30 27.64 25.49
N GLU A 475 -17.41 27.27 26.40
CA GLU A 475 -16.25 28.05 26.81
C GLU A 475 -15.04 27.13 26.82
N ILE A 476 -13.91 27.60 26.30
CA ILE A 476 -12.68 26.81 26.11
C ILE A 476 -11.57 27.58 26.82
N LEU A 477 -11.23 27.15 28.04
CA LEU A 477 -10.19 27.75 28.86
C LEU A 477 -8.94 26.89 28.93
N ARG A 478 -9.05 25.58 28.67
CA ARG A 478 -7.95 24.61 28.70
C ARG A 478 -7.97 23.75 27.44
N ILE A 479 -6.92 23.87 26.62
CA ILE A 479 -6.72 23.15 25.37
C ILE A 479 -5.60 22.13 25.55
N ALA A 480 -5.91 20.84 25.45
CA ALA A 480 -4.93 19.77 25.59
C ALA A 480 -4.38 19.31 24.23
N THR A 481 -3.05 19.12 24.11
CA THR A 481 -2.44 18.49 22.93
C THR A 481 -0.99 18.03 23.18
N HIS A 482 -0.34 17.44 22.19
CA HIS A 482 1.10 17.11 22.24
C HIS A 482 1.93 18.36 21.94
N PRO A 483 3.10 18.59 22.59
CA PRO A 483 3.90 19.79 22.36
C PRO A 483 4.23 20.10 20.89
N HIS A 484 4.45 19.08 20.06
CA HIS A 484 4.70 19.32 18.63
C HIS A 484 3.45 19.77 17.85
N ALA A 485 2.26 19.35 18.29
CA ALA A 485 0.99 19.78 17.70
C ALA A 485 0.59 21.18 18.17
N GLU A 486 0.93 21.57 19.41
CA GLU A 486 0.87 22.97 19.88
C GLU A 486 1.73 23.86 18.98
N ALA A 487 3.00 23.50 18.79
CA ALA A 487 3.94 24.29 17.99
C ALA A 487 3.51 24.44 16.51
N GLN A 488 2.73 23.48 15.99
CA GLN A 488 2.16 23.51 14.64
C GLN A 488 0.76 24.12 14.53
N CYS A 489 0.12 24.54 15.64
CA CYS A 489 -1.20 25.18 15.64
C CYS A 489 -1.19 26.53 16.38
N ARG A 490 0.01 27.10 16.58
CA ARG A 490 0.25 28.20 17.52
C ARG A 490 -0.46 29.48 17.10
N ASN A 491 -0.43 29.82 15.79
CA ASN A 491 -1.10 31.05 15.34
C ASN A 491 -2.62 30.93 15.44
N TYR A 492 -3.17 29.74 15.17
CA TYR A 492 -4.59 29.48 15.33
C TYR A 492 -5.04 29.63 16.80
N VAL A 493 -4.32 29.01 17.75
CA VAL A 493 -4.64 29.15 19.18
C VAL A 493 -4.51 30.61 19.64
N ALA A 494 -3.39 31.27 19.34
CA ALA A 494 -3.16 32.66 19.75
C ALA A 494 -4.18 33.66 19.17
N THR A 495 -4.77 33.35 18.00
CA THR A 495 -5.78 34.22 17.36
C THR A 495 -7.19 33.99 17.91
N ASN A 496 -7.57 32.74 18.17
CA ASN A 496 -8.96 32.36 18.49
C ASN A 496 -9.21 32.13 19.99
N TYR A 497 -8.17 31.74 20.74
CA TYR A 497 -8.23 31.37 22.16
C TYR A 497 -7.02 31.96 22.92
N PRO A 498 -6.82 33.29 22.90
CA PRO A 498 -5.62 33.93 23.45
C PRO A 498 -5.44 33.72 24.96
N ASP A 499 -6.55 33.55 25.70
CA ASP A 499 -6.57 33.37 27.16
C ASP A 499 -6.61 31.90 27.59
N ALA A 500 -6.55 30.94 26.65
CA ALA A 500 -6.64 29.51 26.98
C ALA A 500 -5.29 28.92 27.40
N GLU A 501 -5.30 28.16 28.50
CA GLU A 501 -4.17 27.39 29.00
C GLU A 501 -3.89 26.18 28.08
N LEU A 502 -2.65 26.05 27.62
CA LEU A 502 -2.20 24.92 26.79
C LEU A 502 -1.64 23.80 27.67
N ILE A 503 -2.37 22.67 27.72
CA ILE A 503 -2.00 21.50 28.51
C ILE A 503 -1.22 20.50 27.66
N ALA A 504 0.04 20.27 28.01
CA ALA A 504 0.88 19.27 27.37
C ALA A 504 0.46 17.84 27.74
N THR A 505 0.35 16.98 26.73
CA THR A 505 -0.04 15.56 26.87
C THR A 505 0.94 14.65 26.11
N ALA A 506 0.95 13.36 26.45
CA ALA A 506 1.86 12.38 25.86
C ALA A 506 1.59 12.07 24.38
N SER A 507 0.38 12.34 23.87
CA SER A 507 0.05 12.29 22.44
C SER A 507 -1.23 13.08 22.16
N THR A 508 -1.42 13.50 20.91
CA THR A 508 -2.65 14.17 20.46
C THR A 508 -3.90 13.32 20.69
N ALA A 509 -3.81 12.01 20.47
CA ALA A 509 -4.90 11.08 20.75
C ALA A 509 -5.18 10.92 22.26
N ALA A 510 -4.17 11.01 23.12
CA ALA A 510 -4.38 11.02 24.58
C ALA A 510 -5.08 12.30 25.06
N ALA A 511 -4.84 13.46 24.41
CA ALA A 511 -5.63 14.66 24.67
C ALA A 511 -7.11 14.49 24.29
N ALA A 512 -7.39 13.89 23.12
CA ALA A 512 -8.74 13.55 22.70
C ALA A 512 -9.43 12.58 23.68
N GLU A 513 -8.71 11.54 24.15
CA GLU A 513 -9.22 10.64 25.18
C GLU A 513 -9.54 11.39 26.49
N ALA A 514 -8.65 12.27 26.96
CA ALA A 514 -8.82 13.02 28.20
C ALA A 514 -10.05 13.95 28.18
N ILE A 515 -10.33 14.63 27.07
CA ILE A 515 -11.55 15.43 26.95
C ILE A 515 -12.82 14.58 26.86
N SER A 516 -12.74 13.35 26.34
CA SER A 516 -13.86 12.39 26.39
C SER A 516 -14.22 12.01 27.84
N ARG A 517 -13.23 12.01 28.75
CA ARG A 517 -13.39 11.82 30.20
C ARG A 517 -13.76 13.12 30.95
N GLY A 518 -13.66 14.28 30.30
CA GLY A 518 -14.02 15.59 30.85
C GLY A 518 -12.91 16.28 31.64
N GLU A 519 -11.65 15.91 31.40
CA GLU A 519 -10.48 16.49 32.11
C GLU A 519 -10.18 17.92 31.65
N PHE A 520 -10.35 18.22 30.36
CA PHE A 520 -10.12 19.52 29.72
C PHE A 520 -11.29 19.90 28.81
N ASP A 521 -11.29 21.14 28.31
CA ASP A 521 -12.45 21.73 27.64
C ASP A 521 -12.40 21.46 26.12
N ALA A 522 -11.20 21.50 25.53
CA ALA A 522 -10.95 21.14 24.14
C ALA A 522 -9.62 20.40 23.96
N ALA A 523 -9.47 19.71 22.82
CA ALA A 523 -8.23 19.06 22.42
C ALA A 523 -7.89 19.38 20.96
N ILE A 524 -6.59 19.43 20.65
CA ILE A 524 -6.09 19.48 19.27
C ILE A 524 -5.54 18.10 18.90
N ALA A 525 -6.15 17.44 17.92
CA ALA A 525 -5.75 16.11 17.50
C ALA A 525 -6.06 15.79 16.03
N ALA A 526 -5.66 14.60 15.58
CA ALA A 526 -6.02 14.10 14.26
C ALA A 526 -7.55 13.92 14.15
N PRO A 527 -8.21 14.28 13.02
CA PRO A 527 -9.66 14.15 12.86
C PRO A 527 -10.22 12.75 13.17
N VAL A 528 -9.45 11.68 12.90
CA VAL A 528 -9.82 10.29 13.22
C VAL A 528 -10.09 10.05 14.71
N ALA A 529 -9.50 10.83 15.62
CA ALA A 529 -9.70 10.69 17.05
C ALA A 529 -11.14 11.07 17.46
N ALA A 530 -11.78 12.00 16.75
CA ALA A 530 -13.13 12.45 17.10
C ALA A 530 -14.15 11.31 17.03
N ALA A 531 -14.07 10.45 16.01
CA ALA A 531 -14.93 9.29 15.85
C ALA A 531 -14.69 8.21 16.92
N HIS A 532 -13.42 8.01 17.35
CA HIS A 532 -13.09 7.01 18.38
C HIS A 532 -13.54 7.40 19.78
N TYR A 533 -13.54 8.70 20.09
CA TYR A 533 -13.82 9.21 21.44
C TYR A 533 -15.16 9.94 21.57
N GLY A 534 -16.00 9.92 20.53
CA GLY A 534 -17.35 10.51 20.55
C GLY A 534 -17.35 12.05 20.66
N LEU A 535 -16.39 12.70 19.99
CA LEU A 535 -16.14 14.14 20.09
C LEU A 535 -16.67 14.89 18.86
N ARG A 536 -16.97 16.18 19.05
CA ARG A 536 -17.40 17.08 17.99
C ARG A 536 -16.24 17.96 17.56
N VAL A 537 -15.86 17.90 16.29
CA VAL A 537 -14.92 18.84 15.67
C VAL A 537 -15.61 20.20 15.56
N ILE A 538 -14.91 21.26 15.97
CA ILE A 538 -15.40 22.66 15.90
C ILE A 538 -14.57 23.53 14.96
N ALA A 539 -13.33 23.14 14.68
CA ALA A 539 -12.52 23.67 13.60
C ALA A 539 -11.62 22.54 13.06
N ASP A 540 -11.48 22.46 11.74
CA ASP A 540 -10.64 21.47 11.05
C ASP A 540 -9.53 22.18 10.26
N ASN A 541 -8.44 21.46 9.97
CA ASN A 541 -7.25 21.95 9.30
C ASN A 541 -6.68 23.24 9.93
N ILE A 542 -6.53 23.25 11.26
CA ILE A 542 -6.04 24.40 12.05
C ILE A 542 -4.51 24.50 12.13
N GLY A 543 -3.80 23.67 11.37
CA GLY A 543 -2.33 23.63 11.34
C GLY A 543 -1.75 24.80 10.56
N ASP A 544 -0.66 25.38 11.09
CA ASP A 544 0.08 26.50 10.51
C ASP A 544 0.74 26.15 9.16
N ASN A 545 0.99 24.87 8.88
CA ASN A 545 1.55 24.37 7.62
C ASN A 545 0.61 23.37 6.93
N VAL A 546 -0.10 23.84 5.90
CA VAL A 546 -1.04 23.04 5.09
C VAL A 546 -0.34 21.93 4.27
N GLY A 547 0.98 22.01 4.09
CA GLY A 547 1.79 21.01 3.39
C GLY A 547 2.47 19.98 4.30
N ALA A 548 2.10 19.89 5.58
CA ALA A 548 2.69 18.94 6.51
C ALA A 548 2.37 17.49 6.12
N ILE A 549 3.39 16.63 5.97
CA ILE A 549 3.26 15.21 5.61
C ILE A 549 4.14 14.39 6.54
N THR A 550 3.59 13.28 7.05
CA THR A 550 4.38 12.25 7.76
C THR A 550 4.50 11.01 6.88
N ARG A 551 5.73 10.50 6.76
CA ARG A 551 6.06 9.24 6.10
C ARG A 551 6.20 8.13 7.14
N PHE A 552 5.55 7.02 6.87
CA PHE A 552 5.51 5.80 7.66
C PHE A 552 6.08 4.65 6.84
N ILE A 553 6.68 3.69 7.53
CA ILE A 553 7.22 2.46 6.95
C ILE A 553 6.50 1.25 7.52
N LEU A 554 6.20 0.28 6.65
CA LEU A 554 5.66 -1.01 7.01
C LEU A 554 6.79 -2.02 7.12
N VAL A 555 6.96 -2.60 8.31
CA VAL A 555 8.11 -3.41 8.68
C VAL A 555 7.68 -4.84 9.03
N SER A 556 8.36 -5.84 8.49
CA SER A 556 8.19 -7.26 8.81
C SER A 556 9.49 -7.90 9.32
N LYS A 557 9.43 -9.17 9.72
CA LYS A 557 10.64 -10.01 9.78
C LYS A 557 11.27 -10.14 8.39
N PRO A 558 12.60 -10.41 8.30
CA PRO A 558 13.24 -10.75 7.03
C PRO A 558 12.57 -11.97 6.38
N GLY A 559 12.43 -11.92 5.05
CA GLY A 559 11.69 -12.93 4.29
C GLY A 559 11.73 -12.64 2.80
N THR A 560 10.64 -12.95 2.10
CA THR A 560 10.51 -12.68 0.67
C THR A 560 10.51 -11.16 0.41
N ILE A 561 11.52 -10.68 -0.30
CA ILE A 561 11.56 -9.31 -0.81
C ILE A 561 10.43 -9.15 -1.85
N PRO A 562 9.68 -8.03 -1.85
CA PRO A 562 8.75 -7.68 -2.91
C PRO A 562 9.34 -7.86 -4.33
N LYS A 563 8.48 -8.03 -5.33
CA LYS A 563 8.93 -7.95 -6.73
C LYS A 563 9.16 -6.48 -7.09
N ASN A 564 10.15 -6.20 -7.93
CA ASN A 564 10.38 -4.86 -8.44
C ASN A 564 9.17 -4.36 -9.24
N THR A 565 8.79 -3.11 -8.99
CA THR A 565 7.69 -2.40 -9.64
C THR A 565 8.19 -1.37 -10.66
N GLY A 566 9.49 -1.06 -10.64
CA GLY A 566 10.09 0.03 -11.41
C GLY A 566 9.84 1.42 -10.79
N PHE A 567 9.17 1.49 -9.64
CA PHE A 567 9.01 2.67 -8.81
C PHE A 567 9.28 2.30 -7.34
N ASP A 568 10.44 1.71 -7.11
CA ASP A 568 10.85 1.14 -5.83
C ASP A 568 11.85 2.05 -5.10
N ARG A 569 12.03 1.77 -3.81
CA ARG A 569 13.04 2.36 -2.94
C ARG A 569 13.79 1.23 -2.23
N THR A 570 15.09 1.42 -2.05
CA THR A 570 15.96 0.51 -1.31
C THR A 570 16.60 1.24 -0.14
N SER A 571 16.33 0.76 1.07
CA SER A 571 16.83 1.33 2.32
C SER A 571 17.99 0.52 2.87
N LEU A 572 19.02 1.20 3.38
CA LEU A 572 20.25 0.62 3.93
C LEU A 572 20.63 1.34 5.22
N ALA A 573 21.19 0.61 6.20
CA ALA A 573 22.03 1.18 7.24
C ALA A 573 23.50 0.81 6.96
N VAL A 574 24.34 1.82 6.78
CA VAL A 574 25.73 1.69 6.36
C VAL A 574 26.65 2.15 7.49
N PHE A 575 27.56 1.30 7.94
CA PHE A 575 28.49 1.56 9.06
C PHE A 575 29.89 1.87 8.52
N ILE A 576 30.45 3.02 8.93
CA ILE A 576 31.81 3.43 8.52
C ILE A 576 32.82 2.88 9.53
N GLY A 577 33.73 2.02 9.07
CA GLY A 577 34.74 1.38 9.93
C GLY A 577 35.94 2.25 10.27
N ILE A 578 36.33 3.15 9.37
CA ILE A 578 37.42 4.10 9.58
C ILE A 578 36.88 5.49 9.22
N ASP A 579 36.51 6.26 10.24
CA ASP A 579 36.11 7.65 10.05
C ASP A 579 37.33 8.46 9.57
N HIS A 580 37.23 9.00 8.37
CA HIS A 580 38.27 9.80 7.73
C HIS A 580 37.66 10.80 6.77
N ALA A 581 38.39 11.89 6.49
CA ALA A 581 37.95 12.92 5.57
C ALA A 581 37.77 12.33 4.15
N GLY A 582 36.52 12.16 3.73
CA GLY A 582 36.16 11.52 2.46
C GLY A 582 35.23 10.31 2.59
N ALA A 583 35.16 9.65 3.74
CA ALA A 583 34.45 8.37 3.89
C ALA A 583 32.98 8.37 3.42
N LEU A 584 32.25 9.47 3.68
CA LEU A 584 30.88 9.63 3.17
C LEU A 584 30.84 9.91 1.66
N LEU A 585 31.82 10.65 1.12
CA LEU A 585 31.92 10.93 -0.31
C LEU A 585 32.16 9.63 -1.09
N ASP A 586 32.98 8.71 -0.57
CA ASP A 586 33.21 7.39 -1.19
C ASP A 586 31.90 6.58 -1.28
N ILE A 587 31.11 6.55 -0.21
CA ILE A 587 29.78 5.91 -0.18
C ILE A 587 28.84 6.54 -1.22
N LEU A 588 28.77 7.88 -1.26
CA LEU A 588 27.92 8.60 -2.22
C LEU A 588 28.38 8.39 -3.68
N THR A 589 29.68 8.26 -3.91
CA THR A 589 30.28 8.04 -5.24
C THR A 589 29.87 6.70 -5.84
N GLU A 590 29.69 5.65 -5.03
CA GLU A 590 29.23 4.34 -5.51
C GLU A 590 27.81 4.35 -6.09
N PHE A 591 26.93 5.21 -5.56
CA PHE A 591 25.60 5.44 -6.12
C PHE A 591 25.64 6.38 -7.32
N ALA A 592 26.32 7.53 -7.18
CA ALA A 592 26.36 8.56 -8.20
C ALA A 592 26.96 8.07 -9.53
N LYS A 593 28.04 7.27 -9.50
CA LYS A 593 28.66 6.72 -10.72
C LYS A 593 27.80 5.67 -11.45
N ARG A 594 26.66 5.26 -10.86
CA ARG A 594 25.70 4.29 -11.42
C ARG A 594 24.32 4.90 -11.70
N ASP A 595 24.21 6.23 -11.64
CA ASP A 595 22.96 6.98 -11.83
C ASP A 595 21.85 6.56 -10.84
N VAL A 596 22.25 6.15 -9.62
CA VAL A 596 21.31 5.80 -8.55
C VAL A 596 21.05 7.03 -7.69
N ASN A 597 19.86 7.60 -7.84
CA ASN A 597 19.43 8.76 -7.07
C ASN A 597 19.17 8.40 -5.59
N LEU A 598 19.48 9.32 -4.68
CA LEU A 598 19.23 9.17 -3.24
C LEU A 598 18.13 10.13 -2.81
N THR A 599 17.15 9.61 -2.08
CA THR A 599 15.97 10.37 -1.61
C THR A 599 15.99 10.71 -0.14
N PHE A 600 16.84 10.03 0.64
CA PHE A 600 17.01 10.26 2.07
C PHE A 600 18.43 9.88 2.46
N ILE A 601 19.07 10.71 3.30
CA ILE A 601 20.30 10.34 4.00
C ILE A 601 20.32 10.99 5.38
N GLN A 602 20.58 10.18 6.41
CA GLN A 602 20.68 10.65 7.79
C GLN A 602 21.84 9.96 8.51
N SER A 603 22.77 10.76 9.04
CA SER A 603 23.82 10.27 9.95
C SER A 603 23.26 10.08 11.36
N ARG A 604 23.74 9.04 12.05
CA ARG A 604 23.41 8.70 13.43
C ARG A 604 24.67 8.19 14.15
N PRO A 605 24.98 8.66 15.37
CA PRO A 605 26.09 8.10 16.14
C PRO A 605 25.77 6.66 16.54
N THR A 606 26.76 5.76 16.50
CA THR A 606 26.56 4.35 16.93
C THR A 606 26.48 4.19 18.45
N GLY A 607 26.99 5.18 19.19
CA GLY A 607 27.05 5.16 20.66
C GLY A 607 28.19 4.31 21.23
N LEU A 608 29.05 3.72 20.39
CA LEU A 608 30.24 2.98 20.80
C LEU A 608 31.36 3.95 21.24
N GLU A 609 31.83 4.79 20.31
CA GLU A 609 32.85 5.82 20.54
C GLU A 609 32.55 7.09 19.72
N LEU A 610 33.13 8.23 20.10
CA LEU A 610 33.03 9.47 19.35
C LEU A 610 33.76 9.33 18.00
N GLY A 611 33.06 9.64 16.89
CA GLY A 611 33.56 9.45 15.52
C GLY A 611 32.93 8.25 14.80
N HIS A 612 32.34 7.29 15.51
CA HIS A 612 31.66 6.17 14.86
C HIS A 612 30.20 6.52 14.51
N TYR A 613 29.93 6.59 13.22
CA TYR A 613 28.62 6.89 12.65
C TYR A 613 28.10 5.76 11.76
N HIS A 614 26.79 5.62 11.73
CA HIS A 614 26.09 4.91 10.66
C HIS A 614 25.19 5.88 9.90
N PHE A 615 24.95 5.56 8.63
CA PHE A 615 24.11 6.34 7.73
C PHE A 615 22.91 5.50 7.32
N ILE A 616 21.71 6.02 7.54
CA ILE A 616 20.50 5.49 6.90
C ILE A 616 20.38 6.16 5.54
N ILE A 617 20.28 5.36 4.48
CA ILE A 617 20.23 5.82 3.09
C ILE A 617 19.03 5.18 2.39
N ASP A 618 18.20 6.00 1.72
CA ASP A 618 17.18 5.52 0.79
C ASP A 618 17.57 5.83 -0.67
N ALA A 619 17.92 4.80 -1.42
CA ALA A 619 18.15 4.86 -2.86
C ALA A 619 16.85 4.64 -3.66
N GLU A 620 16.71 5.29 -4.81
CA GLU A 620 15.66 4.98 -5.79
C GLU A 620 16.05 3.72 -6.58
N GLY A 621 15.09 2.81 -6.78
CA GLY A 621 15.30 1.51 -7.41
C GLY A 621 15.29 0.33 -6.43
N HIS A 622 15.31 -0.87 -6.99
CA HIS A 622 15.19 -2.14 -6.28
C HIS A 622 16.54 -2.87 -6.20
N ILE A 623 16.79 -3.68 -5.16
CA ILE A 623 18.00 -4.52 -5.04
C ILE A 623 18.17 -5.58 -6.17
N ALA A 624 17.15 -5.74 -7.02
CA ALA A 624 17.19 -6.60 -8.20
C ALA A 624 17.67 -5.85 -9.45
N ASP A 625 17.67 -4.52 -9.43
CA ASP A 625 18.09 -3.69 -10.55
C ASP A 625 19.63 -3.59 -10.55
N THR A 626 20.25 -3.74 -11.71
CA THR A 626 21.71 -3.90 -11.84
C THR A 626 22.50 -2.75 -11.19
N SER A 627 22.06 -1.51 -11.37
CA SER A 627 22.73 -0.32 -10.83
C SER A 627 22.75 -0.29 -9.29
N VAL A 628 21.60 -0.56 -8.66
CA VAL A 628 21.47 -0.63 -7.19
C VAL A 628 22.23 -1.82 -6.63
N LYS A 629 22.12 -2.99 -7.28
CA LYS A 629 22.83 -4.20 -6.87
C LYS A 629 24.34 -4.00 -6.86
N GLU A 630 24.90 -3.49 -7.95
CA GLU A 630 26.35 -3.24 -8.06
C GLU A 630 26.84 -2.14 -7.11
N ALA A 631 26.02 -1.12 -6.83
CA ALA A 631 26.33 -0.11 -5.81
C ALA A 631 26.46 -0.78 -4.43
N VAL A 632 25.45 -1.57 -4.02
CA VAL A 632 25.46 -2.28 -2.72
C VAL A 632 26.60 -3.30 -2.63
N GLU A 633 26.92 -4.01 -3.72
CA GLU A 633 28.06 -4.93 -3.76
C GLU A 633 29.40 -4.20 -3.62
N SER A 634 29.53 -3.00 -4.19
CA SER A 634 30.76 -2.19 -4.09
C SER A 634 30.95 -1.55 -2.72
N LEU A 635 29.87 -1.08 -2.09
CA LEU A 635 29.91 -0.51 -0.75
C LEU A 635 30.46 -1.49 0.29
N ARG A 636 30.26 -2.81 0.12
CA ARG A 636 30.81 -3.85 1.01
C ARG A 636 32.34 -3.89 1.06
N ALA A 637 33.04 -3.26 0.12
CA ALA A 637 34.50 -3.12 0.15
C ALA A 637 34.97 -1.84 0.89
N ILE A 638 34.06 -0.90 1.16
CA ILE A 638 34.34 0.42 1.75
C ILE A 638 33.85 0.47 3.22
N CYS A 639 32.71 -0.15 3.49
CA CYS A 639 31.99 -0.08 4.76
C CYS A 639 32.37 -1.26 5.68
N GLU A 640 32.31 -1.06 7.00
CA GLU A 640 32.55 -2.14 7.97
C GLU A 640 31.39 -3.14 7.98
N ASP A 641 30.16 -2.61 7.98
CA ASP A 641 28.93 -3.40 7.86
C ASP A 641 27.90 -2.66 7.01
N ILE A 642 27.04 -3.43 6.34
CA ILE A 642 25.91 -2.94 5.56
C ILE A 642 24.70 -3.81 5.86
N ARG A 643 23.77 -3.23 6.60
CA ARG A 643 22.50 -3.85 6.92
C ARG A 643 21.46 -3.41 5.90
N PHE A 644 21.06 -4.36 5.06
CA PHE A 644 19.94 -4.18 4.14
C PHE A 644 18.63 -4.05 4.92
N LEU A 645 17.97 -2.89 4.80
CA LEU A 645 16.71 -2.62 5.49
C LEU A 645 15.49 -2.95 4.62
N GLY A 646 15.63 -3.11 3.30
CA GLY A 646 14.55 -3.56 2.42
C GLY A 646 14.58 -2.92 1.04
N SER A 647 13.91 -3.56 0.09
CA SER A 647 13.53 -2.97 -1.19
C SER A 647 12.02 -3.12 -1.35
N TYR A 648 11.33 -2.02 -1.62
CA TYR A 648 9.88 -1.98 -1.53
C TYR A 648 9.28 -0.91 -2.46
N PRO A 649 8.00 -1.05 -2.86
CA PRO A 649 7.33 -0.06 -3.71
C PRO A 649 7.22 1.29 -2.98
N ARG A 650 7.49 2.38 -3.70
CA ARG A 650 7.28 3.74 -3.18
C ARG A 650 5.81 4.12 -3.28
N GLU A 651 5.33 4.88 -2.31
CA GLU A 651 4.02 5.50 -2.47
C GLU A 651 4.10 6.60 -3.53
N LYS A 652 3.17 6.58 -4.49
CA LYS A 652 3.04 7.68 -5.45
C LYS A 652 2.43 8.86 -4.73
N ALA A 653 3.20 9.94 -4.59
CA ALA A 653 2.71 11.20 -4.04
C ALA A 653 1.38 11.58 -4.72
N SER A 654 0.32 11.69 -3.92
CA SER A 654 -0.97 12.18 -4.41
C SER A 654 -0.79 13.65 -4.82
N LYS A 655 -1.05 13.94 -6.09
CA LYS A 655 -1.03 15.29 -6.64
C LYS A 655 -2.29 16.06 -6.29
#